data_AF-A0A7W4A8D5-F1
#
_entry.id   AF-A0A7W4A8D5-F1
#
_cell.length_a   1.000
_cell.length_b   1.000
_cell.length_c   1.000
_cell.angle_alpha   90.00
_cell.angle_beta   90.00
_cell.angle_gamma   90.00
#
_symmetry.space_group_name_H-M   'P 1'
#
loop_
_entity.id
_entity.type
_entity.pdbx_description
1 polymer ?
#
loop_
_entity_poly.entity_id
_entity_poly.type
_entity_poly.pdbx_seq_one_letter_code
_entity_poly.pdbx_strand_id
1 'polypeptide(L)'
;MKKELPEKYYLAHFKELITFIDTQCRHLLEQKHVDFINKVNRLTEQGQCMLARIYSRKPLLVAITTLNYNEIDSPALALEELKTAQLISHPNYTDYQHVLAHLTKPVLLALLAPFDIQPSIKKSVTKAQLVAQTCDFFATKPEHLTCLYNQFVINNRFAVYEYFEFLYIGRLSTGDINHQNSFVLRDLGLRTTRENHTVSLARFDTREEAQSNYALNRYRMAFKSAQSDDEYQALAIELINQPAEGTLAVNLKNKLLLRLHQQLKKYNIELCFTLLNACENSAEATELQIREQYRQGNKEWVKIQLETIIEDPLTDDLLYFADDFLMRKFNKQTRSRLSAMLADTQCVIEIDEVYRNDVEQGVTEHYTQQGLTVFYTENTLWQSLFGLVFWRELYIDTPTPPCNEFDMFPQSLRTDCFYHTQHQKIEALLANWQTPDDLLKHVCKSAARYFEQANGLFRWHSELLRPLEVLILNSSLAALKSHLKNMTMRFMQLKDGYPDLMVLNGNKLHFEEVKAPGDKLRRNQLTTIDCLKNNGFNVHIAAVKWVNDPNRIYSVVDIETTGSLKGGNRITEIGIVKMQHGKVIDTWSTLINPQMRIPKFIVSLTGINDAMVATAPRFTEIAETLLNKLKGTIFVAHNVNFDYGFIRKECEMAGIHFKMPKLCTVVESRKAFPGLKSYSLGNLSAHFDLNLTSHHRALADASATAELLLLIKKFN
;
A
#
# COMPACT_ATOMS: atom_id res chain seq x y z
N MET A 1 -0.63 20.45 -19.98
CA MET A 1 -1.29 21.66 -19.43
C MET A 1 -1.70 21.35 -18.00
N LYS A 2 -1.26 22.11 -16.98
CA LYS A 2 -1.78 21.91 -15.62
C LYS A 2 -3.22 22.41 -15.62
N LYS A 3 -4.16 21.56 -15.22
CA LYS A 3 -5.58 21.92 -15.12
C LYS A 3 -5.71 22.89 -13.95
N GLU A 4 -6.11 24.13 -14.20
CA GLU A 4 -6.38 25.12 -13.16
C GLU A 4 -7.83 24.96 -12.67
N LEU A 5 -8.03 25.03 -11.35
CA LEU A 5 -9.36 24.93 -10.74
C LEU A 5 -10.00 26.33 -10.63
N PRO A 6 -11.33 26.45 -10.76
CA PRO A 6 -12.04 27.71 -10.53
C PRO A 6 -11.80 28.26 -9.12
N GLU A 7 -11.81 29.58 -8.93
CA GLU A 7 -11.49 30.22 -7.63
C GLU A 7 -12.32 29.66 -6.45
N LYS A 8 -13.62 29.39 -6.68
CA LYS A 8 -14.58 28.87 -5.69
C LYS A 8 -14.77 27.35 -5.74
N TYR A 9 -13.83 26.57 -6.27
CA TYR A 9 -13.96 25.10 -6.40
C TYR A 9 -14.36 24.41 -5.08
N TYR A 10 -13.81 24.89 -3.95
CA TYR A 10 -14.04 24.33 -2.62
C TYR A 10 -15.49 24.53 -2.14
N LEU A 11 -16.15 25.61 -2.58
CA LEU A 11 -17.57 25.83 -2.30
C LEU A 11 -18.43 24.83 -3.07
N ALA A 12 -18.08 24.53 -4.33
CA ALA A 12 -18.77 23.51 -5.11
C ALA A 12 -18.67 22.14 -4.43
N HIS A 13 -17.48 21.76 -3.96
CA HIS A 13 -17.27 20.51 -3.20
C HIS A 13 -18.09 20.48 -1.90
N PHE A 14 -18.13 21.59 -1.16
CA PHE A 14 -18.91 21.73 0.05
C PHE A 14 -20.42 21.55 -0.23
N LYS A 15 -20.94 22.21 -1.26
CA LYS A 15 -22.34 22.09 -1.69
C LYS A 15 -22.68 20.67 -2.18
N GLU A 16 -21.78 20.04 -2.92
CA GLU A 16 -21.92 18.66 -3.39
C GLU A 16 -22.08 17.70 -2.21
N LEU A 17 -21.23 17.84 -1.17
CA LEU A 17 -21.35 17.05 0.06
C LEU A 17 -22.68 17.30 0.79
N ILE A 18 -23.02 18.57 1.06
CA ILE A 18 -24.25 18.90 1.80
C ILE A 18 -25.49 18.40 1.06
N THR A 19 -25.53 18.54 -0.27
CA THR A 19 -26.64 18.05 -1.11
C THR A 19 -26.75 16.53 -1.03
N PHE A 20 -25.63 15.81 -1.13
CA PHE A 20 -25.62 14.36 -0.96
C PHE A 20 -26.18 13.95 0.41
N ILE A 21 -25.76 14.62 1.48
CA ILE A 21 -26.19 14.30 2.84
C ILE A 21 -27.69 14.56 3.04
N ASP A 22 -28.21 15.69 2.55
CA ASP A 22 -29.61 16.06 2.69
C ASP A 22 -30.54 15.19 1.83
N THR A 23 -30.07 14.74 0.67
CA THR A 23 -30.89 13.94 -0.25
C THR A 23 -30.80 12.44 -0.01
N GLN A 24 -29.60 11.90 0.20
CA GLN A 24 -29.36 10.46 0.29
C GLN A 24 -29.25 9.95 1.73
N CYS A 25 -28.75 10.76 2.66
CA CYS A 25 -28.43 10.31 4.02
C CYS A 25 -29.35 10.87 5.10
N ARG A 26 -30.49 11.50 4.74
CA ARG A 26 -31.35 12.21 5.69
C ARG A 26 -31.86 11.32 6.83
N HIS A 27 -32.14 10.05 6.56
CA HIS A 27 -32.56 9.06 7.57
C HIS A 27 -31.46 8.68 8.56
N LEU A 28 -30.19 8.98 8.25
CA LEU A 28 -29.04 8.75 9.12
C LEU A 28 -28.75 9.94 10.05
N LEU A 29 -29.53 11.00 9.94
CA LEU A 29 -29.28 12.25 10.65
C LEU A 29 -30.00 12.33 12.01
N GLU A 30 -29.39 13.04 12.94
CA GLU A 30 -30.02 13.52 14.17
C GLU A 30 -30.55 14.94 13.92
N GLN A 31 -31.43 15.42 14.81
CA GLN A 31 -32.02 16.76 14.67
C GLN A 31 -30.95 17.87 14.55
N LYS A 32 -29.86 17.78 15.32
CA LYS A 32 -28.75 18.75 15.27
C LYS A 32 -28.08 18.83 13.88
N HIS A 33 -28.07 17.72 13.14
CA HIS A 33 -27.51 17.67 11.78
C HIS A 33 -28.46 18.34 10.77
N VAL A 34 -29.76 18.09 10.89
CA VAL A 34 -30.80 18.70 10.05
C VAL A 34 -30.85 20.22 10.29
N ASP A 35 -30.77 20.65 11.54
CA ASP A 35 -30.74 22.07 11.91
C ASP A 35 -29.52 22.78 11.32
N PHE A 36 -28.36 22.12 11.32
CA PHE A 36 -27.14 22.63 10.69
C PHE A 36 -27.33 22.83 9.18
N ILE A 37 -27.88 21.84 8.46
CA ILE A 37 -28.13 21.96 7.00
C ILE A 37 -29.10 23.11 6.72
N ASN A 38 -30.18 23.23 7.49
CA ASN A 38 -31.14 24.32 7.36
C ASN A 38 -30.49 25.70 7.57
N LYS A 39 -29.59 25.83 8.55
CA LYS A 39 -28.82 27.06 8.79
C LYS A 39 -27.91 27.38 7.60
N VAL A 40 -27.16 26.39 7.09
CA VAL A 40 -26.25 26.56 5.94
C VAL A 40 -26.99 26.96 4.67
N ASN A 41 -28.16 26.38 4.41
CA ASN A 41 -28.98 26.69 3.23
C ASN A 41 -29.59 28.11 3.25
N ARG A 42 -29.65 28.76 4.42
CA ARG A 42 -30.12 30.14 4.57
C ARG A 42 -29.01 31.19 4.43
N LEU A 43 -27.75 30.76 4.44
CA LEU A 43 -26.61 31.66 4.30
C LEU A 43 -26.52 32.23 2.89
N THR A 44 -25.97 33.43 2.79
CA THR A 44 -25.46 33.97 1.53
C THR A 44 -24.31 33.12 0.98
N GLU A 45 -24.01 33.25 -0.32
CA GLU A 45 -22.84 32.59 -0.90
C GLU A 45 -21.54 32.98 -0.19
N GLN A 46 -21.43 34.25 0.22
CA GLN A 46 -20.28 34.79 0.96
C GLN A 46 -20.13 34.10 2.33
N GLY A 47 -21.24 33.93 3.06
CA GLY A 47 -21.30 33.16 4.31
C GLY A 47 -20.89 31.69 4.12
N GLN A 48 -21.40 31.03 3.07
CA GLN A 48 -21.03 29.64 2.76
C GLN A 48 -19.55 29.50 2.38
N CYS A 49 -19.01 30.43 1.58
CA CYS A 49 -17.58 30.50 1.25
C CYS A 49 -16.74 30.62 2.52
N MET A 50 -17.10 31.53 3.42
CA MET A 50 -16.38 31.74 4.68
C MET A 50 -16.42 30.49 5.57
N LEU A 51 -17.58 29.84 5.71
CA LEU A 51 -17.72 28.60 6.49
C LEU A 51 -16.85 27.49 5.93
N ALA A 52 -16.90 27.26 4.61
CA ALA A 52 -16.10 26.25 3.93
C ALA A 52 -14.59 26.51 4.12
N ARG A 53 -14.15 27.78 4.04
CA ARG A 53 -12.77 28.18 4.32
C ARG A 53 -12.37 27.91 5.77
N ILE A 54 -13.21 28.23 6.75
CA ILE A 54 -12.95 27.93 8.18
C ILE A 54 -12.82 26.42 8.37
N TYR A 55 -13.77 25.63 7.86
CA TYR A 55 -13.78 24.18 8.03
C TYR A 55 -12.63 23.50 7.30
N SER A 56 -12.13 24.06 6.19
CA SER A 56 -10.93 23.52 5.51
C SER A 56 -9.64 23.59 6.34
N ARG A 57 -9.62 24.40 7.40
CA ARG A 57 -8.44 24.54 8.26
C ARG A 57 -8.34 23.39 9.26
N LYS A 58 -7.10 22.96 9.54
CA LYS A 58 -6.81 21.90 10.51
C LYS A 58 -7.00 22.33 11.98
N PRO A 59 -6.60 23.53 12.42
CA PRO A 59 -6.69 23.90 13.83
C PRO A 59 -8.14 24.13 14.31
N LEU A 60 -8.39 23.83 15.60
CA LEU A 60 -9.65 24.15 16.29
C LEU A 60 -9.89 25.66 16.36
N LEU A 61 -8.84 26.47 16.48
CA LEU A 61 -8.94 27.92 16.56
C LEU A 61 -8.41 28.54 15.29
N VAL A 62 -9.18 29.48 14.73
CA VAL A 62 -8.84 30.18 13.49
C VAL A 62 -8.77 31.68 13.79
N ALA A 63 -7.60 32.28 13.57
CA ALA A 63 -7.42 33.72 13.73
C ALA A 63 -8.21 34.48 12.67
N ILE A 64 -9.06 35.43 13.08
CA ILE A 64 -9.92 36.19 12.18
C ILE A 64 -9.10 37.00 11.17
N THR A 65 -7.96 37.55 11.58
CA THR A 65 -7.04 38.32 10.73
C THR A 65 -6.49 37.53 9.54
N THR A 66 -6.59 36.20 9.57
CA THR A 66 -6.13 35.32 8.49
C THR A 66 -7.24 34.89 7.54
N LEU A 67 -8.49 35.29 7.77
CA LEU A 67 -9.66 34.94 6.96
C LEU A 67 -9.94 36.01 5.88
N ASN A 68 -8.90 36.36 5.12
CA ASN A 68 -8.99 37.31 4.02
C ASN A 68 -8.76 36.57 2.70
N TYR A 69 -9.77 36.57 1.83
CA TYR A 69 -9.74 35.85 0.56
C TYR A 69 -10.33 36.75 -0.54
N ASN A 70 -9.72 36.76 -1.72
CA ASN A 70 -10.10 37.68 -2.80
C ASN A 70 -11.53 37.43 -3.30
N GLU A 71 -11.97 36.17 -3.26
CA GLU A 71 -13.30 35.75 -3.68
C GLU A 71 -14.41 36.05 -2.66
N ILE A 72 -14.05 36.61 -1.50
CA ILE A 72 -14.98 37.01 -0.44
C ILE A 72 -14.97 38.54 -0.26
N ASP A 73 -15.98 39.22 -0.79
CA ASP A 73 -16.03 40.69 -0.88
C ASP A 73 -16.10 41.37 0.49
N SER A 74 -16.73 40.72 1.48
CA SER A 74 -16.93 41.28 2.82
C SER A 74 -16.75 40.23 3.92
N PRO A 75 -15.50 39.89 4.27
CA PRO A 75 -15.20 38.87 5.28
C PRO A 75 -15.85 39.14 6.64
N ALA A 76 -15.92 40.41 7.07
CA ALA A 76 -16.54 40.80 8.33
C ALA A 76 -18.05 40.51 8.35
N LEU A 77 -18.78 40.85 7.29
CA LEU A 77 -20.22 40.59 7.20
C LEU A 77 -20.51 39.08 7.12
N ALA A 78 -19.71 38.33 6.37
CA ALA A 78 -19.82 36.88 6.31
C ALA A 78 -19.58 36.23 7.68
N LEU A 79 -18.61 36.72 8.46
CA LEU A 79 -18.36 36.23 9.82
C LEU A 79 -19.52 36.55 10.78
N GLU A 80 -20.07 37.77 10.73
CA GLU A 80 -21.23 38.14 11.57
C GLU A 80 -22.49 37.34 11.20
N GLU A 81 -22.70 37.06 9.91
CA GLU A 81 -23.76 36.17 9.43
C GLU A 81 -23.63 34.77 10.06
N LEU A 82 -22.43 34.17 10.01
CA LEU A 82 -22.16 32.85 10.58
C LEU A 82 -22.34 32.82 12.11
N LYS A 83 -21.96 33.88 12.81
CA LYS A 83 -22.19 34.01 14.27
C LYS A 83 -23.67 34.12 14.60
N THR A 84 -24.41 34.94 13.85
CA THR A 84 -25.86 35.11 14.02
C THR A 84 -26.60 33.80 13.77
N ALA A 85 -26.18 33.03 12.77
CA ALA A 85 -26.69 31.68 12.51
C ALA A 85 -26.24 30.63 13.55
N GLN A 86 -25.36 30.99 14.48
CA GLN A 86 -24.73 30.10 15.47
C GLN A 86 -24.02 28.90 14.82
N LEU A 87 -23.38 29.14 13.67
CA LEU A 87 -22.56 28.14 12.98
C LEU A 87 -21.10 28.22 13.42
N ILE A 88 -20.66 29.38 13.90
CA ILE A 88 -19.37 29.59 14.55
C ILE A 88 -19.58 30.37 15.85
N SER A 89 -18.62 30.31 16.75
CA SER A 89 -18.59 31.11 17.97
C SER A 89 -17.18 31.63 18.23
N HIS A 90 -17.09 32.68 19.04
CA HIS A 90 -15.82 33.02 19.68
C HIS A 90 -15.52 32.03 20.81
N PRO A 91 -14.24 31.79 21.13
CA PRO A 91 -13.84 31.17 22.38
C PRO A 91 -14.43 31.89 23.58
N ASN A 92 -14.63 31.15 24.67
CA ASN A 92 -15.03 31.73 25.94
C ASN A 92 -14.10 31.23 27.09
N TYR A 93 -14.46 31.55 28.33
CA TYR A 93 -13.65 31.18 29.49
C TYR A 93 -13.43 29.67 29.66
N THR A 94 -14.29 28.80 29.10
CA THR A 94 -14.08 27.35 29.10
C THR A 94 -13.01 26.90 28.10
N ASP A 95 -12.69 27.73 27.11
CA ASP A 95 -11.77 27.40 26.01
C ASP A 95 -10.35 27.94 26.22
N TYR A 96 -10.11 28.64 27.34
CA TYR A 96 -8.87 29.40 27.56
C TYR A 96 -7.60 28.57 27.37
N GLN A 97 -7.59 27.30 27.82
CA GLN A 97 -6.45 26.40 27.65
C GLN A 97 -6.13 26.13 26.18
N HIS A 98 -7.17 25.92 25.36
CA HIS A 98 -7.01 25.73 23.91
C HIS A 98 -6.49 27.01 23.24
N VAL A 99 -7.01 28.17 23.65
CA VAL A 99 -6.56 29.47 23.15
C VAL A 99 -5.08 29.69 23.45
N LEU A 100 -4.68 29.51 24.71
CA LEU A 100 -3.29 29.67 25.13
C LEU A 100 -2.35 28.66 24.45
N ALA A 101 -2.75 27.40 24.30
CA ALA A 101 -1.96 26.39 23.59
C ALA A 101 -1.75 26.74 22.10
N HIS A 102 -2.72 27.40 21.48
CA HIS A 102 -2.65 27.82 20.08
C HIS A 102 -1.65 28.97 19.84
N LEU A 103 -1.41 29.81 20.83
CA LEU A 103 -0.51 30.95 20.71
C LEU A 103 0.96 30.54 20.48
N THR A 104 1.73 31.46 19.90
CA THR A 104 3.17 31.32 19.76
C THR A 104 3.87 31.69 21.07
N LYS A 105 5.08 31.16 21.28
CA LYS A 105 5.89 31.46 22.48
C LYS A 105 6.08 32.98 22.71
N PRO A 106 6.36 33.82 21.68
CA PRO A 106 6.45 35.27 21.86
C PRO A 106 5.14 35.91 22.33
N VAL A 107 3.99 35.48 21.80
CA VAL A 107 2.68 36.06 22.19
C VAL A 107 2.32 35.68 23.63
N LEU A 108 2.63 34.45 24.06
CA LEU A 108 2.45 34.03 25.45
C LEU A 108 3.29 34.88 26.42
N LEU A 109 4.56 35.14 26.08
CA LEU A 109 5.43 36.00 26.91
C LEU A 109 4.92 37.43 26.95
N ALA A 110 4.45 37.98 25.83
CA ALA A 110 3.88 39.33 25.78
C ALA A 110 2.57 39.44 26.59
N LEU A 111 1.74 38.39 26.58
CA LEU A 111 0.51 38.33 27.37
C LEU A 111 0.78 38.33 28.89
N LEU A 112 1.91 37.73 29.28
CA LEU A 112 2.33 37.60 30.67
C LEU A 112 3.17 38.79 31.18
N ALA A 113 3.80 39.55 30.28
CA ALA A 113 4.69 40.67 30.61
C ALA A 113 4.08 41.78 31.50
N PRO A 114 2.78 42.11 31.44
CA PRO A 114 2.17 43.10 32.33
C PRO A 114 2.03 42.63 33.78
N PHE A 115 2.25 41.35 34.07
CA PHE A 115 2.01 40.74 35.38
C PHE A 115 3.33 40.34 36.04
N ASP A 116 3.42 40.51 37.37
CA ASP A 116 4.53 39.97 38.15
C ASP A 116 4.28 38.48 38.44
N ILE A 117 4.99 37.61 37.72
CA ILE A 117 4.79 36.15 37.76
C ILE A 117 5.89 35.52 38.59
N GLN A 118 5.48 34.84 39.68
CA GLN A 118 6.37 34.11 40.56
C GLN A 118 6.08 32.60 40.47
N PRO A 119 7.10 31.75 40.20
CA PRO A 119 8.49 32.09 39.91
C PRO A 119 8.67 32.71 38.51
N SER A 120 9.70 33.56 38.36
CA SER A 120 10.02 34.20 37.07
C SER A 120 10.20 33.20 35.92
N ILE A 121 9.67 33.54 34.73
CA ILE A 121 9.72 32.68 33.55
C ILE A 121 11.16 32.60 33.02
N LYS A 122 11.76 31.41 33.08
CA LYS A 122 13.11 31.17 32.55
C LYS A 122 13.13 31.29 31.02
N LYS A 123 14.18 31.90 30.45
CA LYS A 123 14.35 32.00 28.98
C LYS A 123 14.37 30.63 28.26
N SER A 124 14.87 29.59 28.93
CA SER A 124 14.97 28.22 28.42
C SER A 124 13.68 27.40 28.47
N VAL A 125 12.56 27.94 28.98
CA VAL A 125 11.32 27.18 29.12
C VAL A 125 10.77 26.73 27.75
N THR A 126 10.33 25.48 27.65
CA THR A 126 9.73 24.95 26.42
C THR A 126 8.33 25.55 26.19
N LYS A 127 7.81 25.50 24.94
CA LYS A 127 6.44 26.00 24.66
C LYS A 127 5.41 25.28 25.54
N ALA A 128 5.50 23.96 25.68
CA ALA A 128 4.56 23.18 26.47
C ALA A 128 4.55 23.61 27.95
N GLN A 129 5.73 23.78 28.55
CA GLN A 129 5.85 24.28 29.92
C GLN A 129 5.33 25.71 30.07
N LEU A 130 5.60 26.59 29.09
CA LEU A 130 5.08 27.95 29.11
C LEU A 130 3.55 27.96 29.05
N VAL A 131 2.95 27.14 28.17
CA VAL A 131 1.49 27.01 28.06
C VAL A 131 0.91 26.55 29.39
N ALA A 132 1.47 25.50 30.02
CA ALA A 132 1.00 25.01 31.32
C ALA A 132 1.01 26.13 32.39
N GLN A 133 2.14 26.83 32.54
CA GLN A 133 2.26 27.95 33.49
C GLN A 133 1.29 29.09 33.18
N THR A 134 1.08 29.40 31.89
CA THR A 134 0.15 30.45 31.46
C THR A 134 -1.29 30.05 31.78
N CYS A 135 -1.65 28.79 31.55
CA CYS A 135 -2.96 28.25 31.89
C CYS A 135 -3.20 28.34 33.41
N ASP A 136 -2.26 27.86 34.24
CA ASP A 136 -2.39 27.92 35.70
C ASP A 136 -2.57 29.35 36.20
N PHE A 137 -1.83 30.30 35.63
CA PHE A 137 -1.93 31.70 36.00
C PHE A 137 -3.32 32.30 35.66
N PHE A 138 -3.79 32.10 34.44
CA PHE A 138 -5.06 32.67 33.98
C PHE A 138 -6.30 31.88 34.42
N ALA A 139 -6.15 30.66 34.95
CA ALA A 139 -7.25 29.92 35.56
C ALA A 139 -7.96 30.71 36.67
N THR A 140 -7.22 31.59 37.37
CA THR A 140 -7.73 32.46 38.43
C THR A 140 -8.09 33.87 37.97
N LYS A 141 -7.83 34.22 36.70
CA LYS A 141 -7.94 35.59 36.15
C LYS A 141 -8.47 35.60 34.70
N PRO A 142 -9.61 34.96 34.43
CA PRO A 142 -10.12 34.77 33.06
C PRO A 142 -10.49 36.09 32.34
N GLU A 143 -10.77 37.17 33.07
CA GLU A 143 -11.14 38.49 32.55
C GLU A 143 -10.07 39.12 31.66
N HIS A 144 -8.80 38.79 31.89
CA HIS A 144 -7.70 39.31 31.08
C HIS A 144 -7.59 38.65 29.69
N LEU A 145 -8.34 37.58 29.44
CA LEU A 145 -8.33 36.85 28.17
C LEU A 145 -9.50 37.25 27.24
N THR A 146 -10.45 38.06 27.69
CA THR A 146 -11.64 38.42 26.90
C THR A 146 -11.31 39.05 25.54
N CYS A 147 -10.36 40.00 25.51
CA CYS A 147 -9.95 40.62 24.25
C CYS A 147 -9.26 39.62 23.30
N LEU A 148 -8.59 38.61 23.85
CA LEU A 148 -7.93 37.57 23.08
C LEU A 148 -8.96 36.66 22.38
N TYR A 149 -10.05 36.32 23.06
CA TYR A 149 -11.12 35.49 22.49
C TYR A 149 -11.71 36.10 21.21
N ASN A 150 -11.90 37.42 21.18
CA ASN A 150 -12.46 38.13 20.01
C ASN A 150 -11.56 38.06 18.76
N GLN A 151 -10.30 37.62 18.88
CA GLN A 151 -9.38 37.49 17.75
C GLN A 151 -9.52 36.15 17.02
N PHE A 152 -10.24 35.19 17.59
CA PHE A 152 -10.38 33.84 17.08
C PHE A 152 -11.84 33.46 16.89
N VAL A 153 -12.08 32.52 15.98
CA VAL A 153 -13.33 31.75 15.90
C VAL A 153 -13.03 30.28 16.13
N ILE A 154 -13.97 29.56 16.75
CA ILE A 154 -13.89 28.12 16.92
C ILE A 154 -14.32 27.43 15.63
N ASN A 155 -13.43 26.63 15.06
CA ASN A 155 -13.72 25.65 14.02
C ASN A 155 -14.40 24.42 14.64
N ASN A 156 -15.72 24.53 14.82
CA ASN A 156 -16.56 23.51 15.44
C ASN A 156 -16.96 22.36 14.49
N ARG A 157 -16.22 22.14 13.40
CA ARG A 157 -16.56 21.11 12.39
C ARG A 157 -16.79 19.71 12.99
N PHE A 158 -16.11 19.37 14.07
CA PHE A 158 -16.22 18.07 14.76
C PHE A 158 -17.60 17.84 15.40
N ALA A 159 -18.38 18.89 15.63
CA ALA A 159 -19.71 18.78 16.23
C ALA A 159 -20.75 18.17 15.27
N VAL A 160 -20.63 18.45 13.96
CA VAL A 160 -21.62 18.05 12.94
C VAL A 160 -20.94 17.66 11.63
N TYR A 161 -20.11 18.54 11.07
CA TYR A 161 -19.59 18.38 9.71
C TYR A 161 -18.65 17.18 9.53
N GLU A 162 -17.87 16.80 10.54
CA GLU A 162 -17.03 15.58 10.49
C GLU A 162 -17.87 14.32 10.25
N TYR A 163 -19.09 14.26 10.79
CA TYR A 163 -20.00 13.14 10.55
C TYR A 163 -20.46 13.08 9.10
N PHE A 164 -20.67 14.24 8.45
CA PHE A 164 -21.03 14.29 7.02
C PHE A 164 -19.90 13.78 6.13
N GLU A 165 -18.66 14.19 6.43
CA GLU A 165 -17.49 13.66 5.74
C GLU A 165 -17.34 12.16 5.95
N PHE A 166 -17.64 11.68 7.15
CA PHE A 166 -17.64 10.26 7.46
C PHE A 166 -18.71 9.50 6.66
N LEU A 167 -19.94 9.99 6.60
CA LEU A 167 -21.00 9.34 5.83
C LEU A 167 -20.63 9.25 4.34
N TYR A 168 -20.03 10.31 3.79
CA TYR A 168 -19.59 10.34 2.40
C TYR A 168 -18.38 9.43 2.16
N ILE A 169 -17.29 9.55 2.93
CA ILE A 169 -16.02 8.84 2.67
C ILE A 169 -15.96 7.44 3.31
N GLY A 170 -16.80 7.16 4.30
CA GLY A 170 -16.84 5.92 5.08
C GLY A 170 -15.73 5.77 6.14
N ARG A 171 -14.87 6.78 6.32
CA ARG A 171 -13.80 6.77 7.33
C ARG A 171 -13.30 8.18 7.66
N LEU A 172 -12.77 8.33 8.87
CA LEU A 172 -12.06 9.55 9.31
C LEU A 172 -10.56 9.53 8.94
N SER A 173 -9.94 10.70 8.76
CA SER A 173 -8.49 10.80 8.55
C SER A 173 -7.91 12.12 9.05
N THR A 174 -6.64 12.10 9.48
CA THR A 174 -5.97 13.22 10.17
C THR A 174 -5.15 14.14 9.26
N GLY A 175 -5.10 13.94 7.94
CA GLY A 175 -4.04 14.62 7.17
C GLY A 175 -4.20 14.77 5.68
N ASP A 176 -4.47 13.69 4.93
CA ASP A 176 -4.27 13.72 3.46
C ASP A 176 -5.46 13.22 2.65
N ILE A 177 -6.43 12.57 3.30
CA ILE A 177 -7.60 11.95 2.64
C ILE A 177 -8.88 12.39 3.36
N ASN A 178 -9.11 13.70 3.40
CA ASN A 178 -10.44 14.25 3.68
C ASN A 178 -11.20 14.42 2.35
N HIS A 179 -12.51 14.69 2.42
CA HIS A 179 -13.32 14.87 1.22
C HIS A 179 -12.74 15.97 0.31
N GLN A 180 -12.27 17.08 0.88
CA GLN A 180 -11.72 18.23 0.13
C GLN A 180 -10.53 17.83 -0.75
N ASN A 181 -9.55 17.12 -0.20
CA ASN A 181 -8.42 16.63 -0.99
C ASN A 181 -8.86 15.62 -2.06
N SER A 182 -9.86 14.79 -1.75
CA SER A 182 -10.35 13.77 -2.68
C SER A 182 -10.95 14.40 -3.94
N PHE A 183 -11.75 15.46 -3.78
CA PHE A 183 -12.42 16.16 -4.88
C PHE A 183 -11.43 17.03 -5.66
N VAL A 184 -10.47 17.67 -4.99
CA VAL A 184 -9.38 18.39 -5.65
C VAL A 184 -8.57 17.46 -6.55
N LEU A 185 -8.17 16.30 -6.04
CA LEU A 185 -7.39 15.34 -6.83
C LEU A 185 -8.19 14.76 -8.01
N ARG A 186 -9.50 14.56 -7.85
CA ARG A 186 -10.43 14.20 -8.95
C ARG A 186 -10.43 15.27 -10.02
N ASP A 187 -10.71 16.53 -9.64
CA ASP A 187 -10.88 17.61 -10.60
C ASP A 187 -9.58 17.92 -11.36
N LEU A 188 -8.42 17.72 -10.71
CA LEU A 188 -7.09 17.79 -11.32
C LEU A 188 -6.72 16.58 -12.19
N GLY A 189 -7.51 15.50 -12.19
CA GLY A 189 -7.22 14.26 -12.91
C GLY A 189 -6.08 13.42 -12.29
N LEU A 190 -5.74 13.68 -11.03
CA LEU A 190 -4.69 12.98 -10.28
C LEU A 190 -5.22 11.78 -9.49
N ARG A 191 -6.54 11.64 -9.37
CA ARG A 191 -7.20 10.50 -8.72
C ARG A 191 -8.27 9.94 -9.66
N THR A 192 -8.15 8.65 -9.94
CA THR A 192 -9.17 7.90 -10.70
C THR A 192 -10.44 7.76 -9.87
N THR A 193 -11.59 8.00 -10.50
CA THR A 193 -12.94 7.80 -9.95
C THR A 193 -13.73 6.85 -10.86
N ARG A 194 -14.87 6.35 -10.38
CA ARG A 194 -15.79 5.60 -11.24
C ARG A 194 -16.48 6.54 -12.22
N GLU A 195 -16.37 6.24 -13.51
CA GLU A 195 -17.07 6.99 -14.57
C GLU A 195 -18.56 6.64 -14.61
N ASN A 196 -19.40 7.61 -15.01
CA ASN A 196 -20.85 7.43 -15.21
C ASN A 196 -21.62 6.91 -13.97
N HIS A 197 -21.17 7.27 -12.77
CA HIS A 197 -21.92 6.98 -11.55
C HIS A 197 -23.23 7.80 -11.52
N THR A 198 -24.36 7.13 -11.75
CA THR A 198 -25.68 7.78 -11.88
C THR A 198 -26.56 7.65 -10.64
N VAL A 199 -26.30 6.71 -9.74
CA VAL A 199 -27.10 6.45 -8.53
C VAL A 199 -26.19 6.31 -7.33
N SER A 200 -26.17 7.34 -6.48
CA SER A 200 -25.47 7.33 -5.19
C SER A 200 -26.47 7.01 -4.08
N LEU A 201 -26.23 5.94 -3.32
CA LEU A 201 -27.03 5.61 -2.14
C LEU A 201 -26.29 5.97 -0.85
N ALA A 202 -27.04 6.07 0.25
CA ALA A 202 -26.43 6.12 1.56
C ALA A 202 -25.54 4.89 1.79
N ARG A 203 -24.43 5.11 2.50
CA ARG A 203 -23.48 4.05 2.85
C ARG A 203 -24.03 3.06 3.86
N PHE A 204 -24.95 3.52 4.70
CA PHE A 204 -25.52 2.78 5.81
C PHE A 204 -27.04 2.78 5.67
N ASP A 205 -27.67 1.70 6.10
CA ASP A 205 -29.12 1.55 5.99
C ASP A 205 -29.82 2.19 7.19
N THR A 206 -29.20 2.13 8.38
CA THR A 206 -29.77 2.65 9.63
C THR A 206 -28.87 3.68 10.29
N ARG A 207 -29.49 4.57 11.07
CA ARG A 207 -28.77 5.59 11.84
C ARG A 207 -27.88 4.96 12.90
N GLU A 208 -28.35 3.89 13.54
CA GLU A 208 -27.64 3.15 14.58
C GLU A 208 -26.34 2.56 14.02
N GLU A 209 -26.39 1.95 12.83
CA GLU A 209 -25.21 1.46 12.10
C GLU A 209 -24.24 2.60 11.80
N ALA A 210 -24.72 3.71 11.25
CA ALA A 210 -23.89 4.85 10.88
C ALA A 210 -23.21 5.49 12.11
N GLN A 211 -23.94 5.66 13.23
CA GLN A 211 -23.41 6.25 14.46
C GLN A 211 -22.39 5.33 15.14
N SER A 212 -22.67 4.02 15.19
CA SER A 212 -21.72 3.03 15.73
C SER A 212 -20.41 3.04 14.93
N ASN A 213 -20.47 2.98 13.59
CA ASN A 213 -19.27 3.02 12.74
C ASN A 213 -18.51 4.36 12.87
N TYR A 214 -19.21 5.48 13.04
CA TYR A 214 -18.59 6.78 13.26
C TYR A 214 -17.83 6.83 14.58
N ALA A 215 -18.46 6.38 15.68
CA ALA A 215 -17.83 6.31 16.99
C ALA A 215 -16.56 5.44 16.97
N LEU A 216 -16.63 4.25 16.37
CA LEU A 216 -15.47 3.37 16.20
C LEU A 216 -14.37 4.00 15.34
N ASN A 217 -14.72 4.80 14.34
CA ASN A 217 -13.73 5.58 13.59
C ASN A 217 -13.05 6.65 14.45
N ARG A 218 -13.76 7.28 15.40
CA ARG A 218 -13.15 8.20 16.37
C ARG A 218 -12.22 7.45 17.33
N TYR A 219 -12.60 6.27 17.83
CA TYR A 219 -11.69 5.39 18.58
C TYR A 219 -10.43 5.06 17.78
N ARG A 220 -10.55 4.79 16.48
CA ARG A 220 -9.39 4.58 15.59
C ARG A 220 -8.50 5.83 15.48
N MET A 221 -9.06 7.03 15.46
CA MET A 221 -8.29 8.27 15.47
C MET A 221 -7.60 8.48 16.82
N ALA A 222 -8.31 8.27 17.93
CA ALA A 222 -7.76 8.34 19.27
C ALA A 222 -6.60 7.36 19.48
N PHE A 223 -6.73 6.11 19.01
CA PHE A 223 -5.65 5.12 19.03
C PHE A 223 -4.38 5.62 18.32
N LYS A 224 -4.53 6.33 17.19
CA LYS A 224 -3.38 6.87 16.45
C LYS A 224 -2.74 8.06 17.13
N SER A 225 -3.52 8.87 17.85
CA SER A 225 -3.02 10.04 18.55
C SER A 225 -2.47 9.72 19.93
N ALA A 226 -2.86 8.60 20.53
CA ALA A 226 -2.39 8.18 21.84
C ALA A 226 -0.85 8.07 21.88
N GLN A 227 -0.25 8.55 22.97
CA GLN A 227 1.20 8.64 23.18
C GLN A 227 1.68 7.87 24.41
N SER A 228 0.78 7.37 25.26
CA SER A 228 1.12 6.69 26.51
C SER A 228 0.32 5.40 26.71
N ASP A 229 0.87 4.49 27.51
CA ASP A 229 0.20 3.22 27.85
C ASP A 229 -1.09 3.45 28.64
N ASP A 230 -1.15 4.49 29.48
CA ASP A 230 -2.36 4.89 30.22
C ASP A 230 -3.49 5.34 29.27
N GLU A 231 -3.15 6.09 28.22
CA GLU A 231 -4.11 6.48 27.18
C GLU A 231 -4.63 5.28 26.40
N TYR A 232 -3.76 4.32 26.06
CA TYR A 232 -4.18 3.07 25.43
C TYR A 232 -5.07 2.23 26.35
N GLN A 233 -4.78 2.18 27.64
CA GLN A 233 -5.59 1.46 28.61
C GLN A 233 -6.97 2.09 28.79
N ALA A 234 -7.06 3.41 28.92
CA ALA A 234 -8.34 4.12 28.96
C ALA A 234 -9.18 3.84 27.71
N LEU A 235 -8.55 3.94 26.53
CA LEU A 235 -9.20 3.66 25.25
C LEU A 235 -9.72 2.22 25.15
N ALA A 236 -8.96 1.25 25.67
CA ALA A 236 -9.34 -0.15 25.71
C ALA A 236 -10.60 -0.39 26.54
N ILE A 237 -10.66 0.20 27.74
CA ILE A 237 -11.80 0.05 28.66
C ILE A 237 -13.08 0.62 28.04
N GLU A 238 -12.98 1.78 27.39
CA GLU A 238 -14.12 2.39 26.70
C GLU A 238 -14.56 1.56 25.48
N LEU A 239 -13.61 1.12 24.65
CA LEU A 239 -13.89 0.43 23.39
C LEU A 239 -14.59 -0.92 23.60
N ILE A 240 -14.31 -1.64 24.68
CA ILE A 240 -14.97 -2.93 25.01
C ILE A 240 -16.49 -2.75 25.00
N ASN A 241 -16.98 -1.68 25.63
CA ASN A 241 -18.40 -1.40 25.80
C ASN A 241 -19.03 -0.65 24.62
N GLN A 242 -18.24 -0.22 23.63
CA GLN A 242 -18.76 0.49 22.47
C GLN A 242 -19.57 -0.47 21.57
N PRO A 243 -20.84 -0.19 21.27
CA PRO A 243 -21.65 -0.99 20.35
C PRO A 243 -21.05 -1.02 18.94
N ALA A 244 -21.17 -2.17 18.26
CA ALA A 244 -20.72 -2.40 16.90
C ALA A 244 -21.88 -2.94 16.05
N GLU A 245 -22.65 -2.02 15.45
CA GLU A 245 -23.80 -2.37 14.63
C GLU A 245 -23.37 -2.61 13.17
N GLY A 246 -23.69 -3.80 12.65
CA GLY A 246 -23.36 -4.22 11.29
C GLY A 246 -21.92 -4.76 11.12
N THR A 247 -21.71 -5.52 10.03
CA THR A 247 -20.47 -6.25 9.77
C THR A 247 -19.24 -5.33 9.71
N LEU A 248 -19.37 -4.13 9.15
CA LEU A 248 -18.26 -3.17 9.07
C LEU A 248 -17.82 -2.66 10.44
N ALA A 249 -18.78 -2.39 11.34
CA ALA A 249 -18.50 -1.92 12.69
C ALA A 249 -17.81 -3.03 13.49
N VAL A 250 -18.34 -4.25 13.44
CA VAL A 250 -17.77 -5.42 14.13
C VAL A 250 -16.33 -5.65 13.68
N ASN A 251 -16.08 -5.65 12.37
CA ASN A 251 -14.73 -5.80 11.81
C ASN A 251 -13.78 -4.69 12.26
N LEU A 252 -14.25 -3.43 12.32
CA LEU A 252 -13.43 -2.32 12.80
C LEU A 252 -13.16 -2.43 14.31
N LYS A 253 -14.15 -2.77 15.12
CA LYS A 253 -14.03 -2.97 16.57
C LYS A 253 -13.04 -4.08 16.87
N ASN A 254 -13.19 -5.27 16.28
CA ASN A 254 -12.28 -6.40 16.42
C ASN A 254 -10.83 -5.99 16.11
N LYS A 255 -10.62 -5.29 14.99
CA LYS A 255 -9.29 -4.82 14.58
C LYS A 255 -8.67 -3.85 15.59
N LEU A 256 -9.47 -2.99 16.20
CA LEU A 256 -9.00 -2.05 17.22
C LEU A 256 -8.67 -2.77 18.54
N LEU A 257 -9.53 -3.69 18.98
CA LEU A 257 -9.31 -4.52 20.17
C LEU A 257 -8.01 -5.34 20.04
N LEU A 258 -7.78 -5.99 18.90
CA LEU A 258 -6.55 -6.74 18.62
C LEU A 258 -5.29 -5.86 18.63
N ARG A 259 -5.39 -4.63 18.12
CA ARG A 259 -4.27 -3.67 18.17
C ARG A 259 -3.98 -3.20 19.58
N LEU A 260 -5.01 -2.94 20.38
CA LEU A 260 -4.87 -2.59 21.79
C LEU A 260 -4.30 -3.74 22.60
N HIS A 261 -4.75 -4.97 22.35
CA HIS A 261 -4.16 -6.18 22.93
C HIS A 261 -2.65 -6.23 22.64
N GLN A 262 -2.25 -6.06 21.38
CA GLN A 262 -0.84 -6.07 20.99
C GLN A 262 -0.01 -4.98 21.67
N GLN A 263 -0.59 -3.80 21.90
CA GLN A 263 0.06 -2.68 22.60
C GLN A 263 0.21 -2.97 24.10
N LEU A 264 -0.84 -3.50 24.74
CA LEU A 264 -0.94 -3.63 26.20
C LEU A 264 -0.42 -4.97 26.75
N LYS A 265 -0.19 -5.99 25.91
CA LYS A 265 0.17 -7.36 26.36
C LYS A 265 1.41 -7.49 27.24
N LYS A 266 2.29 -6.47 27.25
CA LYS A 266 3.48 -6.45 28.11
C LYS A 266 3.21 -5.84 29.50
N TYR A 267 2.13 -5.09 29.65
CA TYR A 267 1.87 -4.21 30.78
C TYR A 267 0.63 -4.62 31.57
N ASN A 268 -0.43 -5.10 30.90
CA ASN A 268 -1.68 -5.46 31.54
C ASN A 268 -2.28 -6.74 30.91
N ILE A 269 -1.89 -7.89 31.45
CA ILE A 269 -2.29 -9.21 30.93
C ILE A 269 -3.79 -9.45 31.14
N GLU A 270 -4.35 -9.06 32.28
CA GLU A 270 -5.77 -9.26 32.60
C GLU A 270 -6.68 -8.55 31.59
N LEU A 271 -6.41 -7.26 31.34
CA LEU A 271 -7.15 -6.49 30.33
C LEU A 271 -7.00 -7.08 28.92
N CYS A 272 -5.85 -7.68 28.61
CA CYS A 272 -5.63 -8.32 27.32
C CYS A 272 -6.55 -9.51 27.06
N PHE A 273 -6.96 -10.26 28.09
CA PHE A 273 -7.97 -11.31 27.92
C PHE A 273 -9.36 -10.72 27.68
N THR A 274 -9.73 -9.70 28.45
CA THR A 274 -11.00 -9.01 28.28
C THR A 274 -11.13 -8.43 26.87
N LEU A 275 -10.05 -7.88 26.31
CA LEU A 275 -10.02 -7.38 24.94
C LEU A 275 -10.27 -8.46 23.90
N LEU A 276 -9.68 -9.64 24.06
CA LEU A 276 -9.91 -10.75 23.14
C LEU A 276 -11.35 -11.29 23.28
N ASN A 277 -11.88 -11.39 24.51
CA ASN A 277 -13.25 -11.82 24.76
C ASN A 277 -14.30 -10.85 24.21
N ALA A 278 -13.96 -9.56 24.10
CA ALA A 278 -14.83 -8.55 23.51
C ALA A 278 -14.85 -8.55 21.98
N CYS A 279 -14.03 -9.38 21.32
CA CYS A 279 -14.08 -9.55 19.87
C CYS A 279 -15.23 -10.49 19.48
N GLU A 280 -15.99 -10.12 18.45
CA GLU A 280 -17.14 -10.88 17.98
C GLU A 280 -16.78 -11.62 16.69
N ASN A 281 -16.99 -12.94 16.63
CA ASN A 281 -16.73 -13.77 15.44
C ASN A 281 -15.34 -13.49 14.80
N SER A 282 -14.28 -13.47 15.64
CA SER A 282 -12.92 -13.15 15.20
C SER A 282 -11.99 -14.34 15.34
N ALA A 283 -11.66 -14.98 14.22
CA ALA A 283 -10.72 -16.10 14.16
C ALA A 283 -9.35 -15.74 14.79
N GLU A 284 -8.84 -14.55 14.52
CA GLU A 284 -7.56 -14.08 15.08
C GLU A 284 -7.62 -13.95 16.60
N ALA A 285 -8.73 -13.43 17.16
CA ALA A 285 -8.90 -13.30 18.60
C ALA A 285 -9.00 -14.67 19.29
N THR A 286 -9.78 -15.59 18.73
CA THR A 286 -9.93 -16.97 19.23
C THR A 286 -8.59 -17.70 19.24
N GLU A 287 -7.80 -17.60 18.16
CA GLU A 287 -6.46 -18.19 18.13
C GLU A 287 -5.56 -17.61 19.24
N LEU A 288 -5.54 -16.28 19.40
CA LEU A 288 -4.73 -15.64 20.44
C LEU A 288 -5.16 -16.09 21.85
N GLN A 289 -6.47 -16.18 22.11
CA GLN A 289 -6.99 -16.70 23.39
C GLN A 289 -6.47 -18.11 23.64
N ILE A 290 -6.57 -19.02 22.66
CA ILE A 290 -6.08 -20.39 22.78
C ILE A 290 -4.59 -20.43 23.13
N ARG A 291 -3.77 -19.64 22.43
CA ARG A 291 -2.33 -19.59 22.67
C ARG A 291 -2.00 -19.08 24.07
N GLU A 292 -2.69 -18.06 24.53
CA GLU A 292 -2.48 -17.45 25.85
C GLU A 292 -2.96 -18.39 26.97
N GLN A 293 -4.17 -18.97 26.84
CA GLN A 293 -4.71 -19.94 27.79
C GLN A 293 -3.83 -21.19 27.90
N TYR A 294 -3.26 -21.66 26.79
CA TYR A 294 -2.30 -22.77 26.81
C TYR A 294 -1.04 -22.41 27.60
N ARG A 295 -0.52 -21.19 27.42
CA ARG A 295 0.67 -20.70 28.13
C ARG A 295 0.43 -20.59 29.64
N GLN A 296 -0.79 -20.25 30.04
CA GLN A 296 -1.20 -20.20 31.45
C GLN A 296 -1.47 -21.57 32.07
N GLY A 297 -1.42 -22.65 31.28
CA GLY A 297 -1.61 -24.01 31.77
C GLY A 297 -3.05 -24.52 31.69
N ASN A 298 -3.98 -23.76 31.13
CA ASN A 298 -5.40 -24.13 30.97
C ASN A 298 -5.62 -25.11 29.80
N LYS A 299 -4.91 -26.24 29.83
CA LYS A 299 -4.80 -27.20 28.72
C LYS A 299 -6.12 -27.88 28.37
N GLU A 300 -6.96 -28.18 29.37
CA GLU A 300 -8.24 -28.86 29.14
C GLU A 300 -9.21 -27.96 28.38
N TRP A 301 -9.37 -26.72 28.82
CA TRP A 301 -10.15 -25.70 28.11
C TRP A 301 -9.66 -25.53 26.68
N VAL A 302 -8.33 -25.42 26.49
CA VAL A 302 -7.73 -25.29 25.16
C VAL A 302 -8.08 -26.48 24.27
N LYS A 303 -7.98 -27.71 24.79
CA LYS A 303 -8.28 -28.92 24.02
C LYS A 303 -9.74 -28.92 23.55
N ILE A 304 -10.68 -28.65 24.46
CA ILE A 304 -12.10 -28.58 24.13
C ILE A 304 -12.36 -27.52 23.05
N GLN A 305 -11.78 -26.32 23.19
CA GLN A 305 -11.96 -25.26 22.20
C GLN A 305 -11.40 -25.63 20.82
N LEU A 306 -10.25 -26.31 20.76
CA LEU A 306 -9.69 -26.78 19.49
C LEU A 306 -10.61 -27.82 18.83
N GLU A 307 -11.15 -28.77 19.60
CA GLU A 307 -12.09 -29.78 19.09
C GLU A 307 -13.38 -29.12 18.59
N THR A 308 -13.94 -28.15 19.32
CA THR A 308 -15.12 -27.38 18.87
C THR A 308 -14.85 -26.64 17.56
N ILE A 309 -13.70 -26.00 17.41
CA ILE A 309 -13.33 -25.31 16.16
C ILE A 309 -13.20 -26.30 14.99
N ILE A 310 -12.69 -27.51 15.24
CA ILE A 310 -12.54 -28.52 14.19
C ILE A 310 -13.91 -29.02 13.71
N GLU A 311 -14.89 -29.12 14.63
CA GLU A 311 -16.27 -29.51 14.29
C GLU A 311 -17.02 -28.42 13.53
N ASP A 312 -16.89 -27.16 13.94
CA ASP A 312 -17.56 -26.00 13.32
C ASP A 312 -16.62 -24.79 13.19
N PRO A 313 -15.78 -24.76 12.15
CA PRO A 313 -14.78 -23.71 12.00
C PRO A 313 -15.38 -22.41 11.46
N LEU A 314 -15.07 -21.30 12.13
CA LEU A 314 -15.42 -19.96 11.65
C LEU A 314 -14.75 -19.61 10.31
N THR A 315 -13.50 -20.06 10.11
CA THR A 315 -12.73 -19.86 8.87
C THR A 315 -11.81 -21.04 8.63
N ASP A 316 -11.42 -21.29 7.38
CA ASP A 316 -10.44 -22.31 7.02
C ASP A 316 -9.09 -22.06 7.74
N ASP A 317 -8.67 -20.80 7.87
CA ASP A 317 -7.44 -20.43 8.59
C ASP A 317 -7.48 -20.84 10.07
N LEU A 318 -8.64 -20.67 10.73
CA LEU A 318 -8.83 -21.06 12.12
C LEU A 318 -8.87 -22.59 12.28
N LEU A 319 -9.51 -23.28 11.34
CA LEU A 319 -9.51 -24.74 11.27
C LEU A 319 -8.08 -25.28 11.20
N TYR A 320 -7.26 -24.76 10.28
CA TYR A 320 -5.87 -25.17 10.14
C TYR A 320 -5.05 -24.88 11.38
N PHE A 321 -5.28 -23.74 12.05
CA PHE A 321 -4.65 -23.47 13.33
C PHE A 321 -5.05 -24.51 14.37
N ALA A 322 -6.35 -24.81 14.49
CA ALA A 322 -6.85 -25.69 15.53
C ALA A 322 -6.34 -27.12 15.37
N ASP A 323 -6.45 -27.68 14.17
CA ASP A 323 -5.92 -29.00 13.84
C ASP A 323 -4.41 -29.09 14.13
N ASP A 324 -3.63 -28.12 13.63
CA ASP A 324 -2.17 -28.09 13.83
C ASP A 324 -1.77 -27.97 15.31
N PHE A 325 -2.48 -27.11 16.05
CA PHE A 325 -2.16 -26.87 17.45
C PHE A 325 -2.56 -28.07 18.31
N LEU A 326 -3.71 -28.70 18.03
CA LEU A 326 -4.15 -29.93 18.69
C LEU A 326 -3.14 -31.05 18.48
N MET A 327 -2.74 -31.29 17.23
CA MET A 327 -1.79 -32.35 16.90
C MET A 327 -0.43 -32.17 17.56
N ARG A 328 0.10 -30.93 17.56
CA ARG A 328 1.43 -30.66 18.13
C ARG A 328 1.45 -30.62 19.65
N LYS A 329 0.40 -30.10 20.29
CA LYS A 329 0.39 -29.88 21.74
C LYS A 329 -0.21 -31.04 22.53
N PHE A 330 -1.05 -31.86 21.91
CA PHE A 330 -1.75 -32.96 22.57
C PHE A 330 -1.44 -34.33 21.97
N ASN A 331 -1.17 -34.42 20.65
CA ASN A 331 -0.97 -35.71 19.96
C ASN A 331 0.49 -35.98 19.54
N LYS A 332 1.47 -35.31 20.17
CA LYS A 332 2.93 -35.54 20.02
C LYS A 332 3.49 -35.36 18.61
N GLN A 333 2.76 -34.75 17.67
CA GLN A 333 3.31 -34.43 16.35
C GLN A 333 4.36 -33.31 16.46
N THR A 334 5.52 -33.46 15.81
CA THR A 334 6.64 -32.52 15.96
C THR A 334 6.66 -31.41 14.90
N ARG A 335 6.10 -31.66 13.72
CA ARG A 335 6.05 -30.72 12.59
C ARG A 335 4.63 -30.20 12.37
N SER A 336 4.53 -28.93 11.96
CA SER A 336 3.23 -28.37 11.57
C SER A 336 2.78 -28.93 10.21
N ARG A 337 1.48 -28.90 9.89
CA ARG A 337 0.97 -29.29 8.55
C ARG A 337 1.67 -28.51 7.43
N LEU A 338 1.79 -27.18 7.58
CA LEU A 338 2.53 -26.31 6.65
C LEU A 338 3.99 -26.74 6.46
N SER A 339 4.66 -27.16 7.54
CA SER A 339 6.06 -27.62 7.48
C SER A 339 6.20 -29.03 6.90
N ALA A 340 5.20 -29.89 7.13
CA ALA A 340 5.13 -31.23 6.55
C ALA A 340 4.95 -31.15 5.04
N MET A 341 4.01 -30.32 4.54
CA MET A 341 3.79 -30.15 3.09
C MET A 341 5.05 -29.68 2.34
N LEU A 342 5.82 -28.77 2.94
CA LEU A 342 7.12 -28.36 2.41
C LEU A 342 8.15 -29.49 2.42
N ALA A 343 8.20 -30.28 3.50
CA ALA A 343 9.18 -31.38 3.62
C ALA A 343 8.85 -32.56 2.70
N ASP A 344 7.56 -32.80 2.45
CA ASP A 344 7.04 -33.86 1.60
C ASP A 344 7.04 -33.45 0.11
N THR A 345 7.46 -32.22 -0.18
CA THR A 345 7.57 -31.71 -1.55
C THR A 345 8.61 -32.52 -2.33
N GLN A 346 8.17 -33.15 -3.41
CA GLN A 346 9.04 -33.90 -4.33
C GLN A 346 9.65 -33.03 -5.42
N CYS A 347 9.13 -31.81 -5.62
CA CYS A 347 9.60 -30.86 -6.63
C CYS A 347 10.69 -29.96 -6.03
N VAL A 348 11.96 -30.34 -6.25
CA VAL A 348 13.12 -29.51 -5.88
C VAL A 348 13.71 -28.91 -7.15
N ILE A 349 13.69 -27.58 -7.25
CA ILE A 349 14.20 -26.85 -8.40
C ILE A 349 15.58 -26.29 -8.07
N GLU A 350 16.58 -26.70 -8.84
CA GLU A 350 17.92 -26.14 -8.73
C GLU A 350 18.02 -24.86 -9.55
N ILE A 351 18.26 -23.74 -8.84
CA ILE A 351 18.55 -22.45 -9.46
C ILE A 351 19.81 -21.88 -8.83
N ASP A 352 20.72 -21.36 -9.64
CA ASP A 352 20.80 -19.92 -9.68
C ASP A 352 20.98 -19.13 -8.37
N GLU A 353 22.06 -19.21 -7.58
CA GLU A 353 22.20 -18.33 -6.40
C GLU A 353 22.11 -16.82 -6.69
N VAL A 354 22.33 -16.36 -7.94
CA VAL A 354 22.08 -14.96 -8.31
C VAL A 354 20.61 -14.56 -8.14
N TYR A 355 19.69 -15.50 -8.29
CA TYR A 355 18.25 -15.29 -8.12
C TYR A 355 17.84 -15.29 -6.64
N ARG A 356 18.79 -15.26 -5.69
CA ARG A 356 18.49 -15.21 -4.24
C ARG A 356 17.56 -14.05 -3.85
N ASN A 357 17.56 -12.95 -4.61
CA ASN A 357 16.69 -11.80 -4.39
C ASN A 357 15.51 -11.71 -5.37
N ASP A 358 15.31 -12.72 -6.23
CA ASP A 358 14.26 -12.78 -7.27
C ASP A 358 14.04 -14.26 -7.66
N VAL A 359 13.61 -15.06 -6.68
CA VAL A 359 13.62 -16.54 -6.73
C VAL A 359 12.70 -17.02 -7.85
N GLU A 360 11.55 -16.37 -7.98
CA GLU A 360 10.50 -16.67 -8.95
C GLU A 360 10.99 -16.44 -10.39
N GLN A 361 11.86 -15.45 -10.61
CA GLN A 361 12.55 -15.26 -11.89
C GLN A 361 13.51 -16.40 -12.21
N GLY A 362 14.25 -16.89 -11.22
CA GLY A 362 15.12 -18.06 -11.41
C GLY A 362 14.33 -19.31 -11.80
N VAL A 363 13.19 -19.55 -11.12
CA VAL A 363 12.29 -20.67 -11.45
C VAL A 363 11.64 -20.48 -12.83
N THR A 364 11.25 -19.26 -13.17
CA THR A 364 10.72 -18.93 -14.51
C THR A 364 11.72 -19.25 -15.60
N GLU A 365 12.98 -18.87 -15.41
CA GLU A 365 14.05 -19.17 -16.37
C GLU A 365 14.36 -20.65 -16.45
N HIS A 366 14.36 -21.38 -15.32
CA HIS A 366 14.54 -22.83 -15.29
C HIS A 366 13.51 -23.56 -16.18
N TYR A 367 12.23 -23.20 -16.07
CA TYR A 367 11.18 -23.78 -16.92
C TYR A 367 11.25 -23.28 -18.37
N THR A 368 11.59 -22.01 -18.59
CA THR A 368 11.71 -21.45 -19.95
C THR A 368 12.83 -22.14 -20.73
N GLN A 369 13.95 -22.48 -20.08
CA GLN A 369 15.05 -23.25 -20.68
C GLN A 369 14.65 -24.67 -21.11
N GLN A 370 13.62 -25.23 -20.47
CA GLN A 370 13.02 -26.50 -20.85
C GLN A 370 11.96 -26.37 -21.96
N GLY A 371 11.73 -25.15 -22.45
CA GLY A 371 10.74 -24.86 -23.49
C GLY A 371 9.30 -24.69 -22.97
N LEU A 372 9.11 -24.56 -21.65
CA LEU A 372 7.80 -24.37 -21.04
C LEU A 372 7.44 -22.88 -21.06
N THR A 373 6.15 -22.59 -21.14
CA THR A 373 5.64 -21.21 -21.02
C THR A 373 5.25 -20.94 -19.58
N VAL A 374 5.71 -19.83 -19.02
CA VAL A 374 5.50 -19.46 -17.62
C VAL A 374 4.89 -18.07 -17.53
N PHE A 375 3.94 -17.90 -16.63
CA PHE A 375 3.31 -16.62 -16.31
C PHE A 375 3.41 -16.35 -14.81
N TYR A 376 3.71 -15.10 -14.46
CA TYR A 376 3.52 -14.60 -13.10
C TYR A 376 2.03 -14.36 -12.87
N THR A 377 1.47 -15.03 -11.88
CA THR A 377 0.02 -15.02 -11.68
C THR A 377 -0.40 -14.45 -10.35
N GLU A 378 0.22 -14.88 -9.25
CA GLU A 378 -0.16 -14.59 -7.86
C GLU A 378 -1.67 -14.29 -7.75
N ASN A 379 -2.02 -13.17 -7.10
CA ASN A 379 -3.41 -12.78 -6.85
C ASN A 379 -4.08 -12.14 -8.07
N THR A 380 -3.30 -11.46 -8.92
CA THR A 380 -3.83 -10.63 -10.01
C THR A 380 -4.59 -11.46 -11.04
N LEU A 381 -4.13 -12.67 -11.35
CA LEU A 381 -4.80 -13.57 -12.30
C LEU A 381 -6.25 -13.83 -11.88
N TRP A 382 -6.44 -14.27 -10.64
CA TRP A 382 -7.75 -14.67 -10.15
C TRP A 382 -8.65 -13.48 -9.82
N GLN A 383 -8.10 -12.40 -9.27
CA GLN A 383 -8.85 -11.15 -9.03
C GLN A 383 -9.35 -10.53 -10.34
N SER A 384 -8.53 -10.55 -11.40
CA SER A 384 -8.93 -10.03 -12.71
C SER A 384 -9.95 -10.92 -13.41
N LEU A 385 -9.76 -12.25 -13.39
CA LEU A 385 -10.77 -13.19 -13.89
C LEU A 385 -12.10 -12.97 -13.18
N PHE A 386 -12.10 -12.96 -11.85
CA PHE A 386 -13.30 -12.76 -11.03
C PHE A 386 -13.98 -11.43 -11.33
N GLY A 387 -13.22 -10.33 -11.34
CA GLY A 387 -13.73 -9.00 -11.60
C GLY A 387 -14.33 -8.86 -13.01
N LEU A 388 -13.70 -9.44 -14.02
CA LEU A 388 -14.20 -9.41 -15.41
C LEU A 388 -15.42 -10.31 -15.59
N VAL A 389 -15.45 -11.47 -14.95
CA VAL A 389 -16.59 -12.40 -15.00
C VAL A 389 -17.83 -11.77 -14.38
N PHE A 390 -17.70 -11.22 -13.16
CA PHE A 390 -18.82 -10.71 -12.39
C PHE A 390 -18.96 -9.19 -12.44
N TRP A 391 -18.38 -8.54 -13.46
CA TRP A 391 -18.33 -7.07 -13.52
C TRP A 391 -19.72 -6.46 -13.37
N ARG A 392 -20.71 -7.04 -14.05
CA ARG A 392 -22.07 -6.54 -13.99
C ARG A 392 -22.65 -6.69 -12.60
N GLU A 393 -22.56 -7.87 -12.00
CA GLU A 393 -23.12 -8.20 -10.69
C GLU A 393 -22.43 -7.42 -9.56
N LEU A 394 -21.17 -7.02 -9.75
CA LEU A 394 -20.40 -6.24 -8.77
C LEU A 394 -20.60 -4.72 -8.92
N TYR A 395 -20.76 -4.21 -10.14
CA TYR A 395 -20.68 -2.77 -10.42
C TYR A 395 -21.92 -2.17 -11.07
N ILE A 396 -22.67 -2.94 -11.88
CA ILE A 396 -23.77 -2.42 -12.71
C ILE A 396 -25.13 -2.83 -12.17
N ASP A 397 -25.36 -4.14 -12.04
CA ASP A 397 -26.61 -4.76 -11.61
C ASP A 397 -26.60 -5.13 -10.11
N THR A 398 -25.70 -4.50 -9.35
CA THR A 398 -25.49 -4.75 -7.93
C THR A 398 -26.62 -4.15 -7.08
N PRO A 399 -27.17 -4.88 -6.10
CA PRO A 399 -28.10 -4.33 -5.11
C PRO A 399 -27.41 -3.44 -4.07
N THR A 400 -26.06 -3.41 -4.06
CA THR A 400 -25.24 -2.60 -3.16
C THR A 400 -24.34 -1.67 -3.99
N PRO A 401 -24.92 -0.68 -4.70
CA PRO A 401 -24.14 0.26 -5.50
C PRO A 401 -23.17 1.03 -4.61
N PRO A 402 -22.07 1.56 -5.18
CA PRO A 402 -21.15 2.40 -4.43
C PRO A 402 -21.88 3.61 -3.85
N CYS A 403 -21.45 4.09 -2.69
CA CYS A 403 -22.02 5.28 -2.08
C CYS A 403 -21.72 6.54 -2.92
N ASN A 404 -20.52 6.59 -3.51
CA ASN A 404 -20.09 7.64 -4.42
C ASN A 404 -18.98 7.14 -5.34
N GLU A 405 -18.54 8.00 -6.26
CA GLU A 405 -17.50 7.72 -7.25
C GLU A 405 -16.11 7.35 -6.69
N PHE A 406 -15.84 7.63 -5.41
CA PHE A 406 -14.58 7.28 -4.75
C PHE A 406 -14.57 5.85 -4.19
N ASP A 407 -15.74 5.23 -4.09
CA ASP A 407 -15.88 3.84 -3.63
C ASP A 407 -15.57 2.87 -4.77
N MET A 408 -14.28 2.57 -4.94
CA MET A 408 -13.83 1.69 -6.03
C MET A 408 -14.10 0.21 -5.75
N PHE A 409 -13.90 -0.26 -4.51
CA PHE A 409 -14.04 -1.69 -4.17
C PHE A 409 -15.51 -2.05 -3.90
N PRO A 410 -16.07 -3.13 -4.46
CA PRO A 410 -17.47 -3.52 -4.27
C PRO A 410 -17.86 -3.71 -2.79
N GLN A 411 -18.97 -3.09 -2.38
CA GLN A 411 -19.43 -3.15 -1.00
C GLN A 411 -19.89 -4.58 -0.62
N SER A 412 -20.57 -5.28 -1.53
CA SER A 412 -21.01 -6.66 -1.34
C SER A 412 -19.89 -7.65 -1.00
N LEU A 413 -18.66 -7.37 -1.44
CA LEU A 413 -17.48 -8.17 -1.11
C LEU A 413 -16.88 -7.78 0.24
N ARG A 414 -17.06 -6.55 0.72
CA ARG A 414 -16.58 -6.11 2.05
C ARG A 414 -17.42 -6.66 3.19
N THR A 415 -18.68 -6.91 2.93
CA THR A 415 -19.66 -7.42 3.89
C THR A 415 -19.99 -8.90 3.65
N ASP A 416 -19.20 -9.59 2.83
CA ASP A 416 -19.35 -11.03 2.49
C ASP A 416 -20.79 -11.44 2.12
N CYS A 417 -21.54 -10.55 1.45
CA CYS A 417 -22.96 -10.79 1.11
C CYS A 417 -23.19 -11.01 -0.39
N PHE A 418 -22.13 -10.99 -1.21
CA PHE A 418 -22.22 -11.03 -2.67
C PHE A 418 -22.99 -12.25 -3.19
N TYR A 419 -22.59 -13.46 -2.78
CA TYR A 419 -23.33 -14.66 -3.19
C TYR A 419 -24.74 -14.69 -2.60
N HIS A 420 -24.91 -14.45 -1.29
CA HIS A 420 -26.22 -14.52 -0.64
C HIS A 420 -27.27 -13.62 -1.34
N THR A 421 -26.89 -12.37 -1.62
CA THR A 421 -27.79 -11.37 -2.24
C THR A 421 -28.08 -11.62 -3.71
N GLN A 422 -27.21 -12.32 -4.44
CA GLN A 422 -27.30 -12.49 -5.89
C GLN A 422 -27.17 -13.93 -6.40
N HIS A 423 -27.33 -14.94 -5.53
CA HIS A 423 -27.05 -16.35 -5.84
C HIS A 423 -27.75 -16.81 -7.13
N GLN A 424 -29.03 -16.47 -7.34
CA GLN A 424 -29.77 -16.87 -8.55
C GLN A 424 -29.11 -16.35 -9.83
N LYS A 425 -28.66 -15.09 -9.84
CA LYS A 425 -27.98 -14.48 -10.99
C LYS A 425 -26.62 -15.11 -11.23
N ILE A 426 -25.86 -15.33 -10.15
CA ILE A 426 -24.52 -15.94 -10.20
C ILE A 426 -24.61 -17.37 -10.75
N GLU A 427 -25.50 -18.20 -10.22
CA GLU A 427 -25.67 -19.58 -10.69
C GLU A 427 -26.13 -19.63 -12.16
N ALA A 428 -27.07 -18.76 -12.56
CA ALA A 428 -27.50 -18.67 -13.95
C ALA A 428 -26.36 -18.24 -14.89
N LEU A 429 -25.55 -17.25 -14.50
CA LEU A 429 -24.38 -16.81 -15.27
C LEU A 429 -23.38 -17.95 -15.46
N LEU A 430 -23.02 -18.63 -14.38
CA LEU A 430 -22.10 -19.77 -14.42
C LEU A 430 -22.65 -20.93 -15.25
N ALA A 431 -23.97 -21.16 -15.24
CA ALA A 431 -24.62 -22.22 -16.01
C ALA A 431 -24.61 -21.97 -17.53
N ASN A 432 -24.54 -20.70 -17.97
CA ASN A 432 -24.63 -20.34 -19.39
C ASN A 432 -23.45 -20.83 -20.25
N TRP A 433 -22.25 -20.97 -19.68
CA TRP A 433 -21.08 -21.39 -20.44
C TRP A 433 -21.03 -22.91 -20.59
N GLN A 434 -20.94 -23.43 -21.81
CA GLN A 434 -20.81 -24.87 -22.05
C GLN A 434 -19.37 -25.27 -22.37
N THR A 435 -18.59 -24.31 -22.87
CA THR A 435 -17.18 -24.50 -23.27
C THR A 435 -16.27 -23.43 -22.65
N PRO A 436 -14.96 -23.68 -22.54
CA PRO A 436 -13.98 -22.65 -22.18
C PRO A 436 -14.04 -21.40 -23.08
N ASP A 437 -14.31 -21.58 -24.37
CA ASP A 437 -14.49 -20.48 -25.33
C ASP A 437 -15.65 -19.54 -24.97
N ASP A 438 -16.75 -20.07 -24.41
CA ASP A 438 -17.88 -19.24 -23.97
C ASP A 438 -17.47 -18.30 -22.83
N LEU A 439 -16.70 -18.83 -21.87
CA LEU A 439 -16.14 -18.06 -20.77
C LEU A 439 -15.12 -17.03 -21.29
N LEU A 440 -14.22 -17.42 -22.19
CA LEU A 440 -13.23 -16.52 -22.77
C LEU A 440 -13.89 -15.36 -23.52
N LYS A 441 -14.92 -15.63 -24.35
CA LYS A 441 -15.70 -14.60 -25.03
C LYS A 441 -16.37 -13.64 -24.05
N HIS A 442 -16.90 -14.14 -22.94
CA HIS A 442 -17.47 -13.31 -21.88
C HIS A 442 -16.42 -12.39 -21.25
N VAL A 443 -15.26 -12.93 -20.89
CA VAL A 443 -14.14 -12.17 -20.30
C VAL A 443 -13.63 -11.11 -21.28
N CYS A 444 -13.40 -11.45 -22.54
CA CYS A 444 -12.95 -10.49 -23.57
C CYS A 444 -13.99 -9.39 -23.81
N LYS A 445 -15.29 -9.72 -23.86
CA LYS A 445 -16.36 -8.73 -24.02
C LYS A 445 -16.43 -7.79 -22.81
N SER A 446 -16.26 -8.32 -21.60
CA SER A 446 -16.19 -7.53 -20.38
C SER A 446 -14.98 -6.59 -20.39
N ALA A 447 -13.80 -7.13 -20.69
CA ALA A 447 -12.57 -6.35 -20.77
C ALA A 447 -12.64 -5.23 -21.82
N ALA A 448 -13.13 -5.51 -23.02
CA ALA A 448 -13.28 -4.51 -24.08
C ALA A 448 -14.29 -3.42 -23.71
N ARG A 449 -15.38 -3.77 -23.01
CA ARG A 449 -16.43 -2.82 -22.64
C ARG A 449 -16.04 -1.92 -21.47
N TYR A 450 -15.27 -2.44 -20.52
CA TYR A 450 -14.98 -1.77 -19.26
C TYR A 450 -13.50 -1.41 -19.08
N PHE A 451 -12.71 -1.48 -20.16
CA PHE A 451 -11.28 -1.16 -20.15
C PHE A 451 -11.01 0.17 -19.45
N GLU A 452 -9.96 0.21 -18.63
CA GLU A 452 -9.53 1.37 -17.82
C GLU A 452 -10.51 1.86 -16.73
N GLN A 453 -11.71 1.26 -16.58
CA GLN A 453 -12.63 1.64 -15.51
C GLN A 453 -12.09 1.25 -14.12
N ALA A 454 -12.22 2.17 -13.16
CA ALA A 454 -11.81 1.97 -11.79
C ALA A 454 -12.67 0.90 -11.08
N ASN A 455 -12.04 -0.16 -10.58
CA ASN A 455 -12.73 -1.32 -9.99
C ASN A 455 -12.22 -1.74 -8.60
N GLY A 456 -11.01 -1.32 -8.20
CA GLY A 456 -10.46 -1.65 -6.87
C GLY A 456 -10.10 -3.12 -6.62
N LEU A 457 -10.33 -4.03 -7.57
CA LEU A 457 -9.95 -5.44 -7.50
C LEU A 457 -8.61 -5.71 -8.18
N PHE A 458 -8.41 -5.20 -9.39
CA PHE A 458 -7.20 -5.38 -10.18
C PHE A 458 -6.82 -4.11 -10.94
N ARG A 459 -5.57 -4.06 -11.42
CA ARG A 459 -5.07 -2.96 -12.26
C ARG A 459 -5.10 -3.36 -13.73
N TRP A 460 -5.58 -2.47 -14.59
CA TRP A 460 -5.51 -2.65 -16.04
C TRP A 460 -4.06 -2.54 -16.54
N HIS A 461 -3.70 -3.39 -17.51
CA HIS A 461 -2.46 -3.32 -18.28
C HIS A 461 -2.64 -4.06 -19.62
N SER A 462 -1.76 -3.81 -20.60
CA SER A 462 -1.89 -4.37 -21.95
C SER A 462 -1.89 -5.91 -21.96
N GLU A 463 -1.06 -6.52 -21.12
CA GLU A 463 -0.90 -7.99 -21.08
C GLU A 463 -1.95 -8.72 -20.23
N LEU A 464 -3.01 -8.05 -19.75
CA LEU A 464 -3.95 -8.63 -18.77
C LEU A 464 -4.67 -9.88 -19.30
N LEU A 465 -5.09 -9.86 -20.57
CA LEU A 465 -5.88 -10.94 -21.16
C LEU A 465 -5.07 -12.19 -21.47
N ARG A 466 -3.77 -12.06 -21.72
CA ARG A 466 -2.93 -13.17 -22.17
C ARG A 466 -2.86 -14.33 -21.16
N PRO A 467 -2.55 -14.11 -19.86
CA PRO A 467 -2.54 -15.19 -18.89
C PRO A 467 -3.95 -15.71 -18.59
N LEU A 468 -5.00 -14.87 -18.70
CA LEU A 468 -6.39 -15.30 -18.53
C LEU A 468 -6.85 -16.25 -19.64
N GLU A 469 -6.49 -15.95 -20.89
CA GLU A 469 -6.72 -16.82 -22.05
C GLU A 469 -6.09 -18.20 -21.83
N VAL A 470 -4.81 -18.23 -21.44
CA VAL A 470 -4.08 -19.48 -21.17
C VAL A 470 -4.74 -20.27 -20.05
N LEU A 471 -5.11 -19.61 -18.94
CA LEU A 471 -5.82 -20.23 -17.83
C LEU A 471 -7.14 -20.88 -18.30
N ILE A 472 -7.97 -20.12 -19.01
CA ILE A 472 -9.32 -20.55 -19.40
C ILE A 472 -9.23 -21.73 -20.38
N LEU A 473 -8.40 -21.62 -21.42
CA LEU A 473 -8.34 -22.63 -22.49
C LEU A 473 -7.66 -23.94 -22.06
N ASN A 474 -6.82 -23.92 -21.02
CA ASN A 474 -6.05 -25.09 -20.57
C ASN A 474 -6.49 -25.63 -19.20
N SER A 475 -7.64 -25.19 -18.70
CA SER A 475 -8.23 -25.69 -17.44
C SER A 475 -9.59 -26.33 -17.67
N SER A 476 -10.01 -27.18 -16.74
CA SER A 476 -11.38 -27.71 -16.71
C SER A 476 -12.37 -26.57 -16.48
N LEU A 477 -13.39 -26.46 -17.34
CA LEU A 477 -14.47 -25.49 -17.17
C LEU A 477 -15.21 -25.70 -15.84
N ALA A 478 -15.39 -26.95 -15.41
CA ALA A 478 -16.02 -27.26 -14.13
C ALA A 478 -15.18 -26.75 -12.95
N ALA A 479 -13.86 -26.91 -13.02
CA ALA A 479 -12.92 -26.40 -12.02
C ALA A 479 -12.98 -24.87 -11.93
N LEU A 480 -12.96 -24.18 -13.08
CA LEU A 480 -13.06 -22.72 -13.16
C LEU A 480 -14.37 -22.21 -12.55
N LYS A 481 -15.51 -22.78 -12.94
CA LYS A 481 -16.82 -22.40 -12.40
C LYS A 481 -16.91 -22.61 -10.89
N SER A 482 -16.44 -23.75 -10.41
CA SER A 482 -16.48 -24.10 -8.99
C SER A 482 -15.57 -23.19 -8.15
N HIS A 483 -14.38 -22.86 -8.65
CA HIS A 483 -13.51 -21.91 -7.97
C HIS A 483 -14.06 -20.47 -7.99
N LEU A 484 -14.58 -19.99 -9.13
CA LEU A 484 -15.23 -18.68 -9.22
C LEU A 484 -16.43 -18.58 -8.27
N LYS A 485 -17.25 -19.63 -8.18
CA LYS A 485 -18.35 -19.72 -7.21
C LYS A 485 -17.83 -19.63 -5.76
N ASN A 486 -16.78 -20.37 -5.42
CA ASN A 486 -16.13 -20.27 -4.11
C ASN A 486 -15.69 -18.84 -3.80
N MET A 487 -15.08 -18.13 -4.77
CA MET A 487 -14.73 -16.73 -4.61
C MET A 487 -15.96 -15.83 -4.37
N THR A 488 -17.12 -16.10 -4.99
CA THR A 488 -18.32 -15.29 -4.71
C THR A 488 -18.84 -15.42 -3.27
N MET A 489 -18.58 -16.56 -2.62
CA MET A 489 -19.04 -16.87 -1.27
C MET A 489 -18.08 -16.37 -0.19
N ARG A 490 -16.77 -16.41 -0.45
CA ARG A 490 -15.71 -16.11 0.54
C ARG A 490 -14.56 -15.32 -0.07
N PHE A 491 -14.89 -14.25 -0.81
CA PHE A 491 -13.91 -13.45 -1.53
C PHE A 491 -12.80 -12.93 -0.62
N MET A 492 -13.12 -12.47 0.59
CA MET A 492 -12.11 -11.92 1.50
C MET A 492 -11.06 -12.94 1.95
N GLN A 493 -11.41 -14.24 1.96
CA GLN A 493 -10.50 -15.35 2.24
C GLN A 493 -9.74 -15.81 0.99
N LEU A 494 -10.36 -15.72 -0.19
CA LEU A 494 -9.82 -16.17 -1.48
C LEU A 494 -9.35 -15.03 -2.38
N LYS A 495 -9.11 -13.83 -1.84
CA LYS A 495 -8.57 -12.71 -2.64
C LYS A 495 -7.06 -12.81 -2.78
N ASP A 496 -6.38 -13.56 -1.92
CA ASP A 496 -4.92 -13.68 -1.94
C ASP A 496 -4.41 -15.08 -1.57
N GLY A 497 -3.09 -15.27 -1.60
CA GLY A 497 -2.45 -16.55 -1.32
C GLY A 497 -2.43 -17.50 -2.53
N TYR A 498 -2.67 -16.98 -3.73
CA TYR A 498 -2.56 -17.77 -4.94
C TYR A 498 -1.10 -18.07 -5.31
N PRO A 499 -0.84 -19.22 -5.98
CA PRO A 499 0.51 -19.59 -6.41
C PRO A 499 1.20 -18.53 -7.26
N ASP A 500 2.52 -18.41 -7.07
CA ASP A 500 3.36 -17.39 -7.72
C ASP A 500 3.31 -17.52 -9.25
N LEU A 501 3.42 -18.76 -9.74
CA LEU A 501 3.56 -19.05 -11.17
C LEU A 501 2.45 -19.95 -11.70
N MET A 502 2.13 -19.75 -12.97
CA MET A 502 1.33 -20.66 -13.79
C MET A 502 2.20 -21.15 -14.95
N VAL A 503 2.34 -22.47 -15.07
CA VAL A 503 3.24 -23.12 -16.00
C VAL A 503 2.44 -23.98 -16.98
N LEU A 504 2.71 -23.78 -18.27
CA LEU A 504 2.09 -24.50 -19.36
C LEU A 504 3.12 -25.38 -20.07
N ASN A 505 2.85 -26.69 -20.09
CA ASN A 505 3.61 -27.68 -20.84
C ASN A 505 2.69 -28.34 -21.89
N GLY A 506 2.79 -27.87 -23.14
CA GLY A 506 1.81 -28.20 -24.18
C GLY A 506 0.42 -27.70 -23.78
N ASN A 507 -0.53 -28.61 -23.56
CA ASN A 507 -1.88 -28.29 -23.07
C ASN A 507 -2.07 -28.61 -21.57
N LYS A 508 -1.01 -28.99 -20.86
CA LYS A 508 -1.07 -29.33 -19.43
C LYS A 508 -0.69 -28.11 -18.60
N LEU A 509 -1.67 -27.56 -17.91
CA LEU A 509 -1.51 -26.43 -17.00
C LEU A 509 -1.36 -26.91 -15.55
N HIS A 510 -0.43 -26.28 -14.83
CA HIS A 510 -0.29 -26.40 -13.39
C HIS A 510 0.19 -25.08 -12.79
N PHE A 511 0.04 -24.96 -11.48
CA PHE A 511 0.51 -23.84 -10.70
C PHE A 511 1.69 -24.24 -9.82
N GLU A 512 2.62 -23.33 -9.62
CA GLU A 512 3.82 -23.52 -8.81
C GLU A 512 3.89 -22.42 -7.73
N GLU A 513 3.86 -22.84 -6.47
CA GLU A 513 4.14 -22.00 -5.31
C GLU A 513 5.62 -22.13 -4.95
N VAL A 514 6.40 -21.08 -5.14
CA VAL A 514 7.86 -21.09 -5.03
C VAL A 514 8.29 -20.83 -3.59
N LYS A 515 9.27 -21.61 -3.11
CA LYS A 515 9.79 -21.51 -1.74
C LYS A 515 11.31 -21.56 -1.73
N ALA A 516 11.93 -20.43 -1.39
CA ALA A 516 13.37 -20.37 -1.21
C ALA A 516 13.80 -21.10 0.09
N PRO A 517 15.08 -21.51 0.20
CA PRO A 517 15.62 -22.05 1.44
C PRO A 517 15.38 -21.13 2.64
N GLY A 518 14.64 -21.64 3.63
CA GLY A 518 14.27 -20.91 4.84
C GLY A 518 12.85 -20.32 4.82
N ASP A 519 12.20 -20.28 3.65
CA ASP A 519 10.81 -19.84 3.53
C ASP A 519 9.82 -20.86 4.07
N LYS A 520 8.65 -20.37 4.47
CA LYS A 520 7.53 -21.17 4.96
C LYS A 520 6.27 -20.80 4.20
N LEU A 521 5.40 -21.80 4.00
CA LEU A 521 4.05 -21.58 3.51
C LEU A 521 3.27 -20.77 4.54
N ARG A 522 2.52 -19.79 4.04
CA ARG A 522 1.59 -18.99 4.84
C ARG A 522 0.21 -19.66 4.85
N ARG A 523 -0.64 -19.29 5.81
CA ARG A 523 -1.97 -19.90 5.97
C ARG A 523 -2.92 -19.59 4.81
N ASN A 524 -3.00 -18.31 4.44
CA ASN A 524 -3.78 -17.91 3.26
C ASN A 524 -3.33 -18.63 1.98
N GLN A 525 -2.03 -18.91 1.83
CA GLN A 525 -1.51 -19.74 0.74
C GLN A 525 -2.04 -21.17 0.81
N LEU A 526 -2.03 -21.79 2.00
CA LEU A 526 -2.60 -23.12 2.19
C LEU A 526 -4.10 -23.16 1.85
N THR A 527 -4.88 -22.21 2.37
CA THR A 527 -6.32 -22.08 2.11
C THR A 527 -6.61 -22.03 0.61
N THR A 528 -5.87 -21.18 -0.12
CA THR A 528 -6.06 -21.03 -1.56
C THR A 528 -5.55 -22.24 -2.36
N ILE A 529 -4.39 -22.82 -1.99
CA ILE A 529 -3.84 -24.04 -2.62
C ILE A 529 -4.79 -25.22 -2.45
N ASP A 530 -5.28 -25.47 -1.23
CA ASP A 530 -6.22 -26.55 -0.95
C ASP A 530 -7.55 -26.30 -1.67
N CYS A 531 -8.03 -25.04 -1.72
CA CYS A 531 -9.20 -24.70 -2.52
C CYS A 531 -8.99 -25.03 -4.00
N LEU A 532 -7.87 -24.63 -4.61
CA LEU A 532 -7.57 -24.94 -6.00
C LEU A 532 -7.49 -26.45 -6.24
N LYS A 533 -6.77 -27.20 -5.39
CA LYS A 533 -6.67 -28.66 -5.51
C LYS A 533 -8.02 -29.36 -5.39
N ASN A 534 -8.84 -28.96 -4.43
CA ASN A 534 -10.19 -29.51 -4.23
C ASN A 534 -11.13 -29.20 -5.41
N ASN A 535 -10.86 -28.13 -6.17
CA ASN A 535 -11.57 -27.81 -7.40
C ASN A 535 -10.98 -28.49 -8.65
N GLY A 536 -9.91 -29.28 -8.51
CA GLY A 536 -9.30 -30.05 -9.60
C GLY A 536 -8.15 -29.37 -10.33
N PHE A 537 -7.56 -28.31 -9.77
CA PHE A 537 -6.33 -27.72 -10.31
C PHE A 537 -5.09 -28.46 -9.82
N ASN A 538 -4.10 -28.60 -10.70
CA ASN A 538 -2.78 -29.10 -10.33
C ASN A 538 -1.98 -27.96 -9.70
N VAL A 539 -1.66 -28.08 -8.42
CA VAL A 539 -0.85 -27.09 -7.70
C VAL A 539 0.29 -27.80 -7.00
N HIS A 540 1.50 -27.38 -7.33
CA HIS A 540 2.73 -27.88 -6.73
C HIS A 540 3.32 -26.81 -5.81
N ILE A 541 4.12 -27.28 -4.86
CA ILE A 541 5.01 -26.44 -4.09
C ILE A 541 6.40 -26.74 -4.66
N ALA A 542 7.13 -25.73 -5.08
CA ALA A 542 8.48 -25.85 -5.63
C ALA A 542 9.49 -25.38 -4.59
N ALA A 543 10.22 -26.33 -4.00
CA ALA A 543 11.32 -26.00 -3.10
C ALA A 543 12.57 -25.67 -3.92
N VAL A 544 13.14 -24.49 -3.72
CA VAL A 544 14.36 -24.08 -4.40
C VAL A 544 15.60 -24.58 -3.66
N LYS A 545 16.59 -25.04 -4.43
CA LYS A 545 17.94 -25.29 -3.95
C LYS A 545 18.92 -24.39 -4.70
N TRP A 546 19.71 -23.63 -3.95
CA TRP A 546 20.75 -22.78 -4.52
C TRP A 546 21.88 -23.62 -5.12
N VAL A 547 22.18 -23.38 -6.38
CA VAL A 547 23.35 -23.93 -7.06
C VAL A 547 24.20 -22.82 -7.64
N ASN A 548 25.50 -23.08 -7.79
CA ASN A 548 26.42 -22.22 -8.50
C ASN A 548 26.69 -22.83 -9.87
N ASP A 549 26.02 -22.33 -10.92
CA ASP A 549 26.27 -22.81 -12.28
C ASP A 549 27.71 -22.48 -12.75
N PRO A 550 28.57 -23.48 -13.01
CA PRO A 550 29.93 -23.25 -13.48
C PRO A 550 30.00 -22.71 -14.91
N ASN A 551 28.98 -22.96 -15.74
CA ASN A 551 28.92 -22.52 -17.14
C ASN A 551 28.40 -21.09 -17.30
N ARG A 552 28.09 -20.43 -16.20
CA ARG A 552 27.46 -19.12 -16.20
C ARG A 552 28.31 -18.05 -16.88
N ILE A 553 27.63 -17.24 -17.67
CA ILE A 553 28.22 -16.10 -18.36
C ILE A 553 27.93 -14.82 -17.58
N TYR A 554 28.97 -14.06 -17.28
CA TYR A 554 28.89 -12.73 -16.68
C TYR A 554 29.15 -11.68 -17.74
N SER A 555 28.27 -10.69 -17.88
CA SER A 555 28.56 -9.47 -18.63
C SER A 555 28.98 -8.41 -17.63
N VAL A 556 30.29 -8.16 -17.54
CA VAL A 556 30.83 -7.08 -16.72
C VAL A 556 30.71 -5.79 -17.52
N VAL A 557 29.91 -4.87 -17.01
CA VAL A 557 29.51 -3.63 -17.68
C VAL A 557 30.02 -2.45 -16.88
N ASP A 558 30.46 -1.43 -17.60
CA ASP A 558 30.74 -0.11 -17.05
C ASP A 558 30.26 0.94 -18.07
N ILE A 559 29.88 2.12 -17.59
CA ILE A 559 29.43 3.22 -18.44
C ILE A 559 30.06 4.55 -18.03
N GLU A 560 30.30 5.39 -19.04
CA GLU A 560 30.55 6.81 -18.82
C GLU A 560 29.30 7.63 -19.11
N THR A 561 29.10 8.71 -18.37
CA THR A 561 27.84 9.47 -18.39
C THR A 561 28.08 10.97 -18.34
N THR A 562 27.07 11.77 -18.72
CA THR A 562 27.13 13.23 -18.63
C THR A 562 26.98 13.77 -17.19
N GLY A 563 26.86 12.89 -16.18
CA GLY A 563 26.69 13.26 -14.78
C GLY A 563 25.94 12.19 -13.98
N SER A 564 25.42 12.54 -12.79
CA SER A 564 24.71 11.58 -11.94
C SER A 564 23.34 11.15 -12.51
N LEU A 565 22.80 10.02 -12.09
CA LEU A 565 21.47 9.55 -12.52
C LEU A 565 20.35 10.57 -12.20
N LYS A 566 20.52 11.37 -11.14
CA LYS A 566 19.62 12.49 -10.80
C LYS A 566 19.90 13.67 -11.74
N GLY A 567 18.86 14.19 -12.40
CA GLY A 567 18.96 15.40 -13.24
C GLY A 567 18.96 15.18 -14.74
N GLY A 568 18.48 14.03 -15.23
CA GLY A 568 18.23 13.85 -16.67
C GLY A 568 19.46 13.49 -17.51
N ASN A 569 20.64 13.27 -16.90
CA ASN A 569 21.88 12.87 -17.58
C ASN A 569 21.75 11.57 -18.39
N ARG A 570 22.68 11.40 -19.35
CA ARG A 570 22.65 10.37 -20.40
C ARG A 570 24.00 9.65 -20.49
N ILE A 571 24.02 8.48 -21.15
CA ILE A 571 25.23 7.67 -21.36
C ILE A 571 26.08 8.24 -22.51
N THR A 572 27.41 8.27 -22.36
CA THR A 572 28.38 8.72 -23.37
C THR A 572 29.30 7.61 -23.88
N GLU A 573 29.52 6.55 -23.09
CA GLU A 573 30.27 5.36 -23.49
C GLU A 573 29.74 4.15 -22.72
N ILE A 574 29.80 2.97 -23.32
CA ILE A 574 29.54 1.70 -22.66
C ILE A 574 30.64 0.71 -22.99
N GLY A 575 31.07 -0.06 -21.99
CA GLY A 575 32.02 -1.17 -22.11
C GLY A 575 31.42 -2.44 -21.52
N ILE A 576 31.61 -3.56 -22.21
CA ILE A 576 31.14 -4.89 -21.80
C ILE A 576 32.28 -5.89 -21.97
N VAL A 577 32.56 -6.64 -20.91
CA VAL A 577 33.45 -7.80 -20.91
C VAL A 577 32.64 -9.02 -20.53
N LYS A 578 32.47 -9.95 -21.47
CA LYS A 578 31.83 -11.24 -21.18
C LYS A 578 32.85 -12.21 -20.63
N MET A 579 32.49 -12.84 -19.51
CA MET A 579 33.29 -13.86 -18.88
C MET A 579 32.53 -15.16 -18.74
N GLN A 580 33.21 -16.28 -18.98
CA GLN A 580 32.74 -17.63 -18.69
C GLN A 580 33.91 -18.47 -18.21
N HIS A 581 33.72 -19.32 -17.19
CA HIS A 581 34.81 -20.13 -16.61
C HIS A 581 36.05 -19.31 -16.19
N GLY A 582 35.85 -18.06 -15.74
CA GLY A 582 36.93 -17.16 -15.38
C GLY A 582 37.80 -16.69 -16.57
N LYS A 583 37.36 -16.91 -17.82
CA LYS A 583 38.02 -16.41 -19.02
C LYS A 583 37.15 -15.38 -19.71
N VAL A 584 37.78 -14.38 -20.31
CA VAL A 584 37.08 -13.44 -21.21
C VAL A 584 36.74 -14.18 -22.49
N ILE A 585 35.46 -14.16 -22.88
CA ILE A 585 34.95 -14.83 -24.09
C ILE A 585 34.51 -13.85 -25.19
N ASP A 586 34.21 -12.59 -24.83
CA ASP A 586 33.83 -11.53 -25.76
C ASP A 586 34.04 -10.17 -25.09
N THR A 587 34.33 -9.14 -25.87
CA THR A 587 34.42 -7.75 -25.41
C THR A 587 33.73 -6.83 -26.41
N TRP A 588 33.02 -5.84 -25.93
CA TRP A 588 32.33 -4.87 -26.78
C TRP A 588 32.33 -3.50 -26.12
N SER A 589 32.58 -2.45 -26.90
CA SER A 589 32.44 -1.08 -26.44
C SER A 589 32.01 -0.16 -27.57
N THR A 590 31.35 0.94 -27.21
CA THR A 590 31.00 2.01 -28.14
C THR A 590 30.84 3.33 -27.42
N LEU A 591 31.22 4.42 -28.09
CA LEU A 591 30.73 5.75 -27.73
C LEU A 591 29.24 5.85 -28.05
N ILE A 592 28.55 6.70 -27.32
CA ILE A 592 27.11 6.96 -27.48
C ILE A 592 26.92 8.47 -27.54
N ASN A 593 26.10 8.92 -28.50
CA ASN A 593 25.66 10.30 -28.56
C ASN A 593 24.58 10.55 -27.48
N PRO A 594 24.87 11.32 -26.41
CA PRO A 594 23.92 11.56 -25.32
C PRO A 594 22.80 12.53 -25.72
N GLN A 595 22.89 13.16 -26.89
CA GLN A 595 21.99 14.22 -27.37
C GLN A 595 21.88 15.42 -26.42
N MET A 596 22.95 15.67 -25.64
CA MET A 596 23.09 16.80 -24.75
C MET A 596 24.56 17.16 -24.58
N ARG A 597 24.84 18.38 -24.14
CA ARG A 597 26.21 18.85 -23.93
C ARG A 597 26.87 18.12 -22.76
N ILE A 598 28.11 17.69 -22.93
CA ILE A 598 28.92 17.10 -21.86
C ILE A 598 29.56 18.21 -21.01
N PRO A 599 29.30 18.26 -19.69
CA PRO A 599 29.91 19.26 -18.81
C PRO A 599 31.45 19.17 -18.80
N LYS A 600 32.15 20.32 -18.75
CA LYS A 600 33.63 20.36 -18.78
C LYS A 600 34.30 19.48 -17.71
N PHE A 601 33.72 19.39 -16.52
CA PHE A 601 34.27 18.55 -15.45
C PHE A 601 34.17 17.05 -15.75
N ILE A 602 33.17 16.61 -16.52
CA ILE A 602 33.06 15.22 -17.01
C ILE A 602 34.12 15.00 -18.08
N VAL A 603 34.28 15.94 -19.02
CA VAL A 603 35.34 15.85 -20.05
C VAL A 603 36.73 15.72 -19.41
N SER A 604 37.01 16.45 -18.33
CA SER A 604 38.29 16.30 -17.61
C SER A 604 38.45 14.97 -16.89
N LEU A 605 37.36 14.30 -16.55
CA LEU A 605 37.38 13.01 -15.85
C LEU A 605 37.54 11.85 -16.83
N THR A 606 36.75 11.84 -17.91
CA THR A 606 36.62 10.70 -18.84
C THR A 606 37.39 10.88 -20.14
N GLY A 607 37.79 12.11 -20.47
CA GLY A 607 38.36 12.48 -21.76
C GLY A 607 37.35 12.54 -22.91
N ILE A 608 36.09 12.15 -22.70
CA ILE A 608 35.06 12.14 -23.73
C ILE A 608 34.47 13.55 -23.89
N ASN A 609 34.63 14.12 -25.08
CA ASN A 609 34.11 15.46 -25.40
C ASN A 609 32.97 15.41 -26.43
N ASP A 610 32.26 16.54 -26.58
CA ASP A 610 31.12 16.66 -27.49
C ASP A 610 31.47 16.28 -28.95
N ALA A 611 32.71 16.53 -29.40
CA ALA A 611 33.14 16.22 -30.75
C ALA A 611 33.30 14.71 -30.99
N MET A 612 33.76 13.96 -29.99
CA MET A 612 33.92 12.50 -30.07
C MET A 612 32.57 11.78 -30.20
N VAL A 613 31.55 12.27 -29.51
CA VAL A 613 30.22 11.64 -29.49
C VAL A 613 29.26 12.19 -30.56
N ALA A 614 29.65 13.24 -31.28
CA ALA A 614 28.79 13.90 -32.27
C ALA A 614 28.30 12.94 -33.37
N THR A 615 29.19 12.07 -33.84
CA THR A 615 28.90 11.06 -34.88
C THR A 615 28.71 9.65 -34.31
N ALA A 616 28.74 9.49 -32.99
CA ALA A 616 28.47 8.21 -32.33
C ALA A 616 26.98 7.85 -32.44
N PRO A 617 26.61 6.56 -32.38
CA PRO A 617 25.22 6.15 -32.40
C PRO A 617 24.48 6.65 -31.14
N ARG A 618 23.18 6.91 -31.26
CA ARG A 618 22.30 7.15 -30.11
C ARG A 618 22.00 5.83 -29.41
N PHE A 619 21.56 5.91 -28.16
CA PHE A 619 21.19 4.72 -27.40
C PHE A 619 20.14 3.85 -28.13
N THR A 620 19.13 4.48 -28.75
CA THR A 620 18.07 3.77 -29.50
C THR A 620 18.61 2.95 -30.67
N GLU A 621 19.74 3.34 -31.26
CA GLU A 621 20.38 2.65 -32.39
C GLU A 621 21.20 1.44 -31.93
N ILE A 622 21.67 1.42 -30.67
CA ILE A 622 22.44 0.31 -30.11
C ILE A 622 21.60 -0.61 -29.20
N ALA A 623 20.38 -0.22 -28.83
CA ALA A 623 19.60 -0.89 -27.79
C ALA A 623 19.42 -2.39 -28.08
N GLU A 624 19.03 -2.77 -29.29
CA GLU A 624 18.88 -4.18 -29.68
C GLU A 624 20.22 -4.94 -29.61
N THR A 625 21.30 -4.33 -30.08
CA THR A 625 22.65 -4.92 -30.01
C THR A 625 23.09 -5.14 -28.56
N LEU A 626 22.88 -4.14 -27.70
CA LEU A 626 23.17 -4.21 -26.26
C LEU A 626 22.38 -5.34 -25.59
N LEU A 627 21.07 -5.43 -25.84
CA LEU A 627 20.22 -6.46 -25.25
C LEU A 627 20.63 -7.85 -25.72
N ASN A 628 20.96 -8.02 -27.00
CA ASN A 628 21.50 -9.28 -27.52
C ASN A 628 22.85 -9.65 -26.90
N LYS A 629 23.71 -8.66 -26.62
CA LYS A 629 24.94 -8.87 -25.84
C LYS A 629 24.63 -9.29 -24.41
N LEU A 630 23.65 -8.70 -23.73
CA LEU A 630 23.36 -9.01 -22.32
C LEU A 630 22.49 -10.26 -22.11
N LYS A 631 21.79 -10.74 -23.14
CA LYS A 631 20.86 -11.86 -23.08
C LYS A 631 21.52 -13.13 -22.51
N GLY A 632 20.87 -13.75 -21.52
CA GLY A 632 21.33 -14.99 -20.88
C GLY A 632 22.60 -14.84 -20.03
N THR A 633 22.96 -13.61 -19.64
CA THR A 633 24.13 -13.34 -18.79
C THR A 633 23.73 -12.68 -17.48
N ILE A 634 24.60 -12.72 -16.48
CA ILE A 634 24.44 -11.89 -15.27
C ILE A 634 25.09 -10.53 -15.51
N PHE A 635 24.34 -9.46 -15.27
CA PHE A 635 24.86 -8.10 -15.32
C PHE A 635 25.77 -7.85 -14.11
N VAL A 636 27.05 -7.61 -14.33
CA VAL A 636 28.01 -7.31 -13.26
C VAL A 636 28.53 -5.90 -13.44
N ALA A 637 28.60 -5.12 -12.36
CA ALA A 637 29.29 -3.84 -12.41
C ALA A 637 29.82 -3.44 -11.02
N HIS A 638 30.77 -2.50 -11.01
CA HIS A 638 31.36 -1.97 -9.79
C HIS A 638 30.53 -0.79 -9.27
N ASN A 639 29.60 -1.08 -8.35
CA ASN A 639 28.45 -0.23 -7.98
C ASN A 639 27.26 -0.39 -8.94
N VAL A 640 26.82 -1.64 -9.12
CA VAL A 640 25.85 -2.05 -10.14
C VAL A 640 24.57 -1.23 -10.28
N ASN A 641 24.08 -0.59 -9.22
CA ASN A 641 22.87 0.23 -9.30
C ASN A 641 23.06 1.51 -10.13
N PHE A 642 24.30 1.97 -10.30
CA PHE A 642 24.62 3.12 -11.14
C PHE A 642 24.45 2.76 -12.61
N ASP A 643 25.25 1.82 -13.12
CA ASP A 643 25.28 1.41 -14.53
C ASP A 643 23.94 0.83 -14.97
N TYR A 644 23.42 -0.10 -14.17
CA TYR A 644 22.12 -0.72 -14.42
C TYR A 644 20.99 0.32 -14.42
N GLY A 645 21.06 1.32 -13.53
CA GLY A 645 20.06 2.37 -13.43
C GLY A 645 20.00 3.26 -14.67
N PHE A 646 21.16 3.60 -15.24
CA PHE A 646 21.24 4.35 -16.49
C PHE A 646 20.76 3.54 -17.69
N ILE A 647 21.21 2.29 -17.85
CA ILE A 647 20.76 1.43 -18.95
C ILE A 647 19.25 1.20 -18.87
N ARG A 648 18.72 0.94 -17.67
CA ARG A 648 17.27 0.82 -17.46
C ARG A 648 16.54 2.09 -17.86
N LYS A 649 17.02 3.27 -17.45
CA LYS A 649 16.43 4.56 -17.81
C LYS A 649 16.43 4.79 -19.33
N GLU A 650 17.54 4.51 -20.01
CA GLU A 650 17.63 4.65 -21.47
C GLU A 650 16.72 3.66 -22.21
N CYS A 651 16.62 2.40 -21.74
CA CYS A 651 15.66 1.42 -22.23
C CYS A 651 14.21 1.87 -22.03
N GLU A 652 13.86 2.37 -20.84
CA GLU A 652 12.53 2.90 -20.53
C GLU A 652 12.17 4.07 -21.47
N MET A 653 13.13 4.97 -21.76
CA MET A 653 12.95 6.05 -22.74
C MET A 653 12.77 5.54 -24.18
N ALA A 654 13.34 4.38 -24.51
CA ALA A 654 13.17 3.70 -25.79
C ALA A 654 11.91 2.82 -25.86
N GLY A 655 11.09 2.77 -24.79
CA GLY A 655 9.91 1.90 -24.72
C GLY A 655 10.24 0.42 -24.51
N ILE A 656 11.45 0.10 -24.04
CA ILE A 656 11.93 -1.25 -23.83
C ILE A 656 11.96 -1.56 -22.33
N HIS A 657 11.32 -2.67 -21.93
CA HIS A 657 11.44 -3.16 -20.57
C HIS A 657 12.81 -3.83 -20.33
N PHE A 658 13.56 -3.36 -19.33
CA PHE A 658 14.88 -3.90 -19.00
C PHE A 658 14.93 -4.44 -17.57
N LYS A 659 14.91 -5.77 -17.45
CA LYS A 659 15.09 -6.51 -16.19
C LYS A 659 16.00 -7.71 -16.41
N MET A 660 17.05 -7.87 -15.61
CA MET A 660 17.93 -9.05 -15.63
C MET A 660 18.65 -9.25 -14.30
N PRO A 661 19.17 -10.46 -14.01
CA PRO A 661 19.97 -10.73 -12.82
C PRO A 661 21.21 -9.85 -12.77
N LYS A 662 21.56 -9.37 -11.57
CA LYS A 662 22.68 -8.45 -11.39
C LYS A 662 23.53 -8.75 -10.17
N LEU A 663 24.83 -8.46 -10.25
CA LEU A 663 25.82 -8.65 -9.19
C LEU A 663 26.67 -7.38 -9.02
N CYS A 664 26.90 -6.97 -7.78
CA CYS A 664 27.68 -5.79 -7.46
C CYS A 664 29.05 -6.19 -6.89
N THR A 665 30.14 -5.90 -7.61
CA THR A 665 31.48 -6.27 -7.13
C THR A 665 31.86 -5.52 -5.86
N VAL A 666 31.33 -4.32 -5.58
CA VAL A 666 31.54 -3.64 -4.28
C VAL A 666 30.99 -4.46 -3.11
N VAL A 667 29.77 -4.99 -3.26
CA VAL A 667 29.12 -5.80 -2.22
C VAL A 667 29.86 -7.11 -2.02
N GLU A 668 30.23 -7.76 -3.12
CA GLU A 668 30.93 -9.03 -3.07
C GLU A 668 32.38 -8.87 -2.57
N SER A 669 33.09 -7.80 -2.95
CA SER A 669 34.42 -7.50 -2.40
C SER A 669 34.40 -7.24 -0.90
N ARG A 670 33.36 -6.59 -0.35
CA ARG A 670 33.24 -6.39 1.10
C ARG A 670 33.08 -7.69 1.87
N LYS A 671 32.40 -8.68 1.27
CA LYS A 671 32.23 -10.02 1.85
C LYS A 671 33.53 -10.81 1.75
N ALA A 672 34.15 -10.83 0.58
CA ALA A 672 35.37 -11.61 0.32
C ALA A 672 36.60 -11.03 1.04
N PHE A 673 36.69 -9.70 1.14
CA PHE A 673 37.85 -8.98 1.66
C PHE A 673 37.45 -7.97 2.75
N PRO A 674 37.01 -8.40 3.94
CA PRO A 674 36.57 -7.49 4.99
C PRO A 674 37.73 -6.64 5.53
N GLY A 675 37.46 -5.37 5.87
CA GLY A 675 38.40 -4.50 6.58
C GLY A 675 39.25 -3.56 5.72
N LEU A 676 39.04 -3.49 4.40
CA LEU A 676 39.75 -2.55 3.53
C LEU A 676 39.27 -1.11 3.76
N LYS A 677 40.20 -0.13 3.66
CA LYS A 677 39.91 1.30 3.87
C LYS A 677 38.97 1.90 2.81
N SER A 678 38.97 1.35 1.61
CA SER A 678 38.15 1.78 0.49
C SER A 678 37.83 0.60 -0.43
N TYR A 679 36.64 0.63 -1.03
CA TYR A 679 36.18 -0.37 -2.01
C TYR A 679 35.84 0.28 -3.36
N SER A 680 36.42 1.44 -3.67
CA SER A 680 36.39 2.01 -5.03
C SER A 680 37.27 1.19 -5.97
N LEU A 681 36.90 1.13 -7.25
CA LEU A 681 37.62 0.34 -8.26
C LEU A 681 39.11 0.69 -8.28
N GLY A 682 39.46 1.98 -8.39
CA GLY A 682 40.86 2.40 -8.38
C GLY A 682 41.66 1.97 -7.15
N ASN A 683 41.06 2.00 -5.95
CA ASN A 683 41.75 1.56 -4.73
C ASN A 683 41.87 0.04 -4.64
N LEU A 684 40.86 -0.71 -5.09
CA LEU A 684 40.94 -2.17 -5.16
C LEU A 684 41.91 -2.63 -6.23
N SER A 685 41.93 -1.97 -7.39
CA SER A 685 42.89 -2.23 -8.46
C SER A 685 44.32 -2.00 -8.01
N ALA A 686 44.59 -0.88 -7.32
CA ALA A 686 45.91 -0.63 -6.74
C ALA A 686 46.28 -1.63 -5.63
N HIS A 687 45.31 -2.08 -4.82
CA HIS A 687 45.55 -3.02 -3.72
C HIS A 687 45.86 -4.44 -4.21
N PHE A 688 45.16 -4.89 -5.26
CA PHE A 688 45.27 -6.25 -5.81
C PHE A 688 46.11 -6.34 -7.09
N ASP A 689 46.77 -5.26 -7.50
CA ASP A 689 47.57 -5.15 -8.73
C ASP A 689 46.78 -5.52 -10.00
N LEU A 690 45.54 -5.01 -10.10
CA LEU A 690 44.67 -5.20 -11.26
C LEU A 690 45.02 -4.21 -12.38
N ASN A 691 44.89 -4.64 -13.62
CA ASN A 691 45.24 -3.81 -14.77
C ASN A 691 44.17 -2.72 -15.04
N LEU A 692 44.43 -1.51 -14.56
CA LEU A 692 43.60 -0.31 -14.77
C LEU A 692 44.40 0.80 -15.46
N THR A 693 44.76 0.58 -16.73
CA THR A 693 45.65 1.46 -17.52
C THR A 693 44.99 2.74 -18.05
N SER A 694 43.67 2.81 -18.12
CA SER A 694 42.92 3.98 -18.60
C SER A 694 41.65 4.17 -17.77
N HIS A 695 41.83 4.50 -16.49
CA HIS A 695 40.70 4.75 -15.60
C HIS A 695 39.77 5.82 -16.17
N HIS A 696 38.45 5.60 -16.07
CA HIS A 696 37.40 6.41 -16.70
C HIS A 696 37.26 6.24 -18.23
N ARG A 697 37.57 5.03 -18.69
CA ARG A 697 37.15 4.51 -19.99
C ARG A 697 36.37 3.24 -19.76
N ALA A 698 35.16 3.17 -20.31
CA ALA A 698 34.19 2.17 -19.91
C ALA A 698 34.71 0.72 -20.10
N LEU A 699 35.39 0.43 -21.21
CA LEU A 699 35.94 -0.92 -21.42
C LEU A 699 37.10 -1.25 -20.46
N ALA A 700 37.94 -0.28 -20.13
CA ALA A 700 39.08 -0.49 -19.23
C ALA A 700 38.59 -0.75 -17.79
N ASP A 701 37.62 0.04 -17.31
CA ASP A 701 37.02 -0.12 -15.99
C ASP A 701 36.21 -1.44 -15.91
N ALA A 702 35.50 -1.84 -16.99
CA ALA A 702 34.86 -3.14 -17.09
C ALA A 702 35.87 -4.32 -17.06
N SER A 703 37.01 -4.19 -17.74
CA SER A 703 38.10 -5.19 -17.71
C SER A 703 38.73 -5.32 -16.32
N ALA A 704 39.04 -4.22 -15.64
CA ALA A 704 39.54 -4.26 -14.26
C ALA A 704 38.50 -4.87 -13.31
N THR A 705 37.21 -4.55 -13.50
CA THR A 705 36.12 -5.14 -12.74
C THR A 705 35.97 -6.65 -13.00
N ALA A 706 36.26 -7.11 -14.23
CA ALA A 706 36.28 -8.53 -14.59
C ALA A 706 37.40 -9.30 -13.88
N GLU A 707 38.60 -8.72 -13.79
CA GLU A 707 39.70 -9.28 -13.01
C GLU A 707 39.36 -9.31 -11.51
N LEU A 708 38.76 -8.25 -10.97
CA LEU A 708 38.29 -8.20 -9.59
C LEU A 708 37.24 -9.29 -9.31
N LEU A 709 36.27 -9.47 -10.21
CA LEU A 709 35.25 -10.52 -10.11
C LEU A 709 35.88 -11.91 -10.05
N LEU A 710 36.91 -12.16 -10.87
CA LEU A 710 37.66 -13.41 -10.87
C LEU A 710 38.37 -13.64 -9.53
N LEU A 711 38.96 -12.60 -8.94
CA LEU A 711 39.56 -12.68 -7.60
C LEU A 711 38.50 -13.03 -6.54
N ILE A 712 37.40 -12.28 -6.48
CA ILE A 712 36.30 -12.53 -5.52
C ILE A 712 35.85 -13.99 -5.58
N LYS A 713 35.66 -14.52 -6.79
CA LYS A 713 35.20 -15.90 -7.03
C LYS A 713 36.21 -16.98 -6.70
N LYS A 714 37.50 -16.66 -6.51
CA LYS A 714 38.50 -17.61 -6.00
C LYS A 714 38.48 -17.70 -4.48
N PHE A 715 37.94 -16.70 -3.80
CA PHE A 715 37.87 -16.63 -2.34
C PHE A 715 36.57 -17.19 -1.76
N ASN A 716 35.50 -17.22 -2.55
CA ASN A 716 34.23 -17.88 -2.24
C ASN A 716 34.20 -19.29 -2.83
#